data_AF-A0A812U008-F1
#
_entry.id   AF-A0A812U008-F1
#
_cell.length_a   1.000
_cell.length_b   1.000
_cell.length_c   1.000
_cell.angle_alpha   90.00
_cell.angle_beta   90.00
_cell.angle_gamma   90.00
#
_symmetry.space_group_name_H-M   'P 1'
#
loop_
_entity.id
_entity.type
_entity.pdbx_description
1 polymer ?
#
loop_
_entity_poly.entity_id
_entity_poly.type
_entity_poly.pdbx_seq_one_letter_code
_entity_poly.pdbx_strand_id
1 'polypeptide(L)'
;MACSVGSVAHSFATWWALSFGFGRAMVYRERDEEEEDYGPPHPEDGGYDVAWPAGPDEHEEFSAAVAETVNDKGYCVISMELADEAVKEIEGSVGPMEWGIFPAETEEEYLGVEVSDCKVAWLQYVGYQASKGSGLRMYDIEEMGPNMQMDRLAPLELCDRALTNVAALMWPYTPEYEDDKAFAVFQRTSGLVRSSINPGDEGVRSRTFGQDEQSELDMHIGFVDGKRLAMIFLIDNDGGELELFPNPTGYDYNEVTLPLSKNKLIVFRCDALGLNYSYRPKGKHMALQSWVLDVPSEWKDKEEALRILDGPEEPEGRRNNVMGVCTRYPGLGFEVQAYWNMLAAGTDTEVKIPVQRWDTDIYYRAEHTIGFSMTCHGANLQQSEIEMFDNQFFGIDKREAIEMAPYMRVMLEVGYEALHNAGHRRSELKNWKCGVFCGDSGSDWDGIHYTMGKDLDIKLAGRERSAAANRLSHVFGLTGPTSTAETACSSSLVATGIAQMTMRSKLEDQQTPNITTDLKHGLVIGSNLLLGPGGYISLSGPGMLTHQGRCFTFDNSADGFARGEGVGSIKLKVCEDSVEASGRVAMLIGCSINQDGRSASMTAPHGPSQQEVIRQSMREAGLSPNSITIAECHGTGTALGDPIEIGALRGVMRSDRARPILKTSSKTNLGHLEAGAGMA
;
A
#
# COMPACT_ATOMS: atom_id res chain seq x y z
N MET A 1 -46.44 3.99 -65.81
CA MET A 1 -47.51 3.10 -66.31
C MET A 1 -46.98 1.68 -66.31
N ALA A 2 -47.71 0.78 -65.64
CA ALA A 2 -47.75 -0.69 -65.81
C ALA A 2 -46.43 -1.49 -65.65
N CYS A 3 -46.26 -2.26 -64.56
CA CYS A 3 -46.72 -3.65 -64.35
C CYS A 3 -45.87 -4.68 -65.13
N SER A 4 -44.98 -5.45 -64.46
CA SER A 4 -45.21 -6.79 -63.85
C SER A 4 -44.97 -7.94 -64.87
N VAL A 5 -44.45 -9.15 -64.63
CA VAL A 5 -44.43 -10.12 -63.52
C VAL A 5 -43.35 -11.21 -63.84
N GLY A 6 -42.78 -11.88 -62.82
CA GLY A 6 -42.38 -13.31 -62.86
C GLY A 6 -40.89 -13.61 -62.62
N SER A 7 -40.43 -13.79 -61.38
CA SER A 7 -40.26 -15.07 -60.61
C SER A 7 -39.32 -16.08 -61.31
N VAL A 8 -38.25 -16.64 -60.73
CA VAL A 8 -38.06 -17.39 -59.46
C VAL A 8 -36.52 -17.49 -59.22
N ALA A 9 -35.94 -16.89 -58.17
CA ALA A 9 -35.56 -17.42 -56.85
C ALA A 9 -34.30 -18.31 -56.75
N HIS A 10 -33.33 -17.85 -55.93
CA HIS A 10 -32.42 -18.51 -54.97
C HIS A 10 -31.33 -17.48 -54.60
N SER A 11 -31.66 -16.41 -53.86
CA SER A 11 -31.69 -16.31 -52.38
C SER A 11 -30.30 -16.36 -51.72
N PHE A 12 -29.56 -15.25 -51.85
CA PHE A 12 -28.70 -14.72 -50.79
C PHE A 12 -29.63 -13.96 -49.81
N ALA A 13 -29.54 -14.23 -48.51
CA ALA A 13 -30.19 -13.42 -47.48
C ALA A 13 -29.12 -12.78 -46.61
N THR A 14 -28.86 -11.51 -46.88
CA THR A 14 -28.11 -10.56 -46.07
C THR A 14 -28.95 -10.19 -44.86
N TRP A 15 -28.41 -10.31 -43.65
CA TRP A 15 -28.98 -9.71 -42.43
C TRP A 15 -28.33 -8.33 -42.22
N TRP A 16 -29.15 -7.31 -41.99
CA TRP A 16 -28.75 -5.99 -41.48
C TRP A 16 -29.51 -5.78 -40.16
N ALA A 17 -28.79 -5.49 -39.08
CA ALA A 17 -29.36 -4.96 -37.84
C ALA A 17 -28.87 -3.51 -37.68
N LEU A 18 -29.82 -2.59 -37.51
CA LEU A 18 -29.62 -1.19 -37.15
C LEU A 18 -30.03 -1.01 -35.70
N SER A 19 -29.16 -0.35 -34.93
CA SER A 19 -29.25 0.07 -33.54
C SER A 19 -30.58 0.72 -33.15
N PHE A 20 -31.11 0.37 -31.98
CA PHE A 20 -31.73 1.29 -31.02
C PHE A 20 -31.78 0.64 -29.63
N GLY A 21 -31.53 1.47 -28.63
CA GLY A 21 -31.24 1.07 -27.27
C GLY A 21 -32.41 0.71 -26.35
N PHE A 22 -32.03 -0.02 -25.29
CA PHE A 22 -32.73 -0.60 -24.13
C PHE A 22 -33.92 -1.54 -24.37
N GLY A 23 -33.71 -2.81 -23.98
CA GLY A 23 -34.74 -3.74 -23.53
C GLY A 23 -35.42 -4.57 -24.63
N ARG A 24 -35.10 -5.88 -24.66
CA ARG A 24 -35.74 -6.93 -25.49
C ARG A 24 -35.69 -6.66 -27.01
N ALA A 25 -34.74 -7.31 -27.68
CA ALA A 25 -34.86 -7.51 -29.12
C ALA A 25 -35.99 -8.51 -29.42
N MET A 26 -37.18 -8.01 -29.74
CA MET A 26 -38.25 -8.79 -30.38
C MET A 26 -37.80 -9.12 -31.82
N VAL A 27 -37.43 -10.37 -32.11
CA VAL A 27 -37.15 -10.81 -33.48
C VAL A 27 -38.43 -11.41 -34.07
N TYR A 28 -39.20 -10.68 -34.85
CA TYR A 28 -40.36 -11.28 -35.52
C TYR A 28 -39.91 -12.36 -36.51
N ARG A 29 -40.28 -13.62 -36.25
CA ARG A 29 -40.09 -14.74 -37.19
C ARG A 29 -41.42 -15.01 -37.87
N GLU A 30 -41.57 -14.65 -39.14
CA GLU A 30 -42.75 -15.08 -39.92
C GLU A 30 -42.77 -16.61 -39.99
N ARG A 31 -43.68 -17.21 -39.23
CA ARG A 31 -44.17 -18.57 -39.42
C ARG A 31 -45.68 -18.49 -39.32
N ASP A 32 -46.33 -18.60 -40.48
CA ASP A 32 -47.76 -18.89 -40.67
C ASP A 32 -48.70 -18.41 -39.53
N GLU A 33 -49.25 -17.20 -39.72
CA GLU A 33 -50.48 -16.66 -39.11
C GLU A 33 -50.55 -16.27 -37.62
N GLU A 34 -49.48 -16.36 -36.81
CA GLU A 34 -49.45 -15.70 -35.48
C GLU A 34 -48.13 -14.95 -35.25
N GLU A 35 -48.21 -13.64 -34.96
CA GLU A 35 -47.07 -12.82 -34.52
C GLU A 35 -46.65 -13.25 -33.09
N GLU A 36 -45.72 -14.21 -32.98
CA GLU A 36 -45.05 -14.50 -31.71
C GLU A 36 -43.77 -13.65 -31.56
N ASP A 37 -43.64 -13.02 -30.40
CA ASP A 37 -42.48 -12.27 -29.95
C ASP A 37 -41.30 -13.24 -29.69
N TYR A 38 -40.33 -13.33 -30.61
CA TYR A 38 -39.15 -14.17 -30.41
C TYR A 38 -38.10 -13.40 -29.61
N GLY A 39 -38.09 -13.62 -28.29
CA GLY A 39 -36.94 -13.33 -27.44
C GLY A 39 -35.90 -14.46 -27.53
N PRO A 40 -34.61 -14.19 -27.23
CA PRO A 40 -33.66 -15.27 -26.97
C PRO A 40 -34.22 -16.17 -25.85
N PRO A 41 -33.99 -17.49 -25.91
CA PRO A 41 -34.42 -18.39 -24.84
C PRO A 41 -33.85 -17.95 -23.49
N HIS A 42 -34.48 -18.35 -22.39
CA HIS A 42 -33.94 -18.05 -21.08
C HIS A 42 -32.57 -18.72 -20.89
N PRO A 43 -31.67 -18.15 -20.06
CA PRO A 43 -30.36 -18.75 -19.79
C PRO A 43 -30.43 -20.23 -19.36
N GLU A 44 -31.43 -20.59 -18.55
CA GLU A 44 -31.69 -21.96 -18.08
C GLU A 44 -32.02 -22.93 -19.21
N ASP A 45 -32.55 -22.43 -20.34
CA ASP A 45 -32.83 -23.19 -21.56
C ASP A 45 -31.69 -23.14 -22.58
N GLY A 46 -30.53 -22.55 -22.23
CA GLY A 46 -29.36 -22.40 -23.10
C GLY A 46 -29.27 -21.09 -23.88
N GLY A 47 -30.06 -20.09 -23.50
CA GLY A 47 -30.00 -18.75 -24.08
C GLY A 47 -29.06 -17.78 -23.36
N TYR A 48 -29.50 -16.53 -23.17
CA TYR A 48 -28.69 -15.47 -22.55
C TYR A 48 -29.58 -14.32 -22.05
N ASP A 49 -29.06 -13.53 -21.11
CA ASP A 49 -29.73 -12.33 -20.60
C ASP A 49 -29.39 -11.10 -21.44
N VAL A 50 -28.10 -10.95 -21.79
CA VAL A 50 -27.58 -9.78 -22.51
C VAL A 50 -26.68 -10.25 -23.67
N ALA A 51 -26.76 -9.59 -24.81
CA ALA A 51 -25.83 -9.82 -25.92
C ALA A 51 -24.71 -8.77 -25.89
N TRP A 52 -23.49 -9.16 -26.30
CA TRP A 52 -22.41 -8.19 -26.49
C TRP A 52 -22.81 -7.10 -27.50
N PRO A 53 -22.56 -5.81 -27.21
CA PRO A 53 -22.99 -4.72 -28.08
C PRO A 53 -22.21 -4.71 -29.39
N ALA A 54 -22.87 -4.31 -30.48
CA ALA A 54 -22.28 -4.30 -31.81
C ALA A 54 -21.51 -3.00 -32.14
N GLY A 55 -21.56 -1.98 -31.26
CA GLY A 55 -20.90 -0.70 -31.47
C GLY A 55 -20.75 0.18 -30.22
N PRO A 56 -19.98 1.29 -30.32
CA PRO A 56 -19.53 2.10 -29.20
C PRO A 56 -20.66 2.82 -28.43
N ASP A 57 -21.75 3.15 -29.11
CA ASP A 57 -22.86 3.92 -28.52
C ASP A 57 -23.81 3.04 -27.67
N GLU A 58 -23.65 1.72 -27.68
CA GLU A 58 -24.52 0.76 -26.99
C GLU A 58 -23.91 0.21 -25.68
N HIS A 59 -22.67 0.61 -25.34
CA HIS A 59 -21.98 0.10 -24.15
C HIS A 59 -22.58 0.58 -22.83
N GLU A 60 -23.13 1.79 -22.79
CA GLU A 60 -23.75 2.34 -21.58
C GLU A 60 -24.96 1.48 -21.17
N GLU A 61 -25.80 1.11 -22.14
CA GLU A 61 -27.00 0.33 -21.89
C GLU A 61 -26.70 -1.14 -21.62
N PHE A 62 -25.75 -1.70 -22.37
CA PHE A 62 -25.22 -3.03 -22.13
C PHE A 62 -24.69 -3.15 -20.69
N SER A 63 -23.88 -2.19 -20.26
CA SER A 63 -23.25 -2.22 -18.94
C SER A 63 -24.25 -2.06 -17.79
N ALA A 64 -25.23 -1.16 -17.94
CA ALA A 64 -26.35 -1.03 -17.02
C ALA A 64 -27.15 -2.34 -16.93
N ALA A 65 -27.47 -2.96 -18.07
CA ALA A 65 -28.25 -4.20 -18.12
C ALA A 65 -27.49 -5.38 -17.47
N VAL A 66 -26.18 -5.49 -17.67
CA VAL A 66 -25.36 -6.51 -17.01
C VAL A 66 -25.34 -6.29 -15.49
N ALA A 67 -25.09 -5.05 -15.04
CA ALA A 67 -25.05 -4.75 -13.61
C ALA A 67 -26.41 -4.99 -12.93
N GLU A 68 -27.51 -4.54 -13.53
CA GLU A 68 -28.88 -4.75 -13.05
C GLU A 68 -29.21 -6.25 -12.96
N THR A 69 -28.91 -7.02 -14.01
CA THR A 69 -29.19 -8.47 -14.04
C THR A 69 -28.39 -9.22 -12.96
N VAL A 70 -27.11 -8.90 -12.79
CA VAL A 70 -26.27 -9.49 -11.74
C VAL A 70 -26.80 -9.13 -10.35
N ASN A 71 -27.30 -7.91 -10.15
CA ASN A 71 -27.85 -7.47 -8.87
C ASN A 71 -29.22 -8.11 -8.56
N ASP A 72 -30.03 -8.39 -9.58
CA ASP A 72 -31.37 -8.94 -9.42
C ASP A 72 -31.37 -10.47 -9.29
N LYS A 73 -30.58 -11.17 -10.11
CA LYS A 73 -30.57 -12.64 -10.17
C LYS A 73 -29.38 -13.26 -9.44
N GLY A 74 -28.36 -12.47 -9.11
CA GLY A 74 -27.08 -12.96 -8.63
C GLY A 74 -26.15 -13.46 -9.75
N TYR A 75 -26.63 -13.52 -10.99
CA TYR A 75 -25.87 -13.94 -12.17
C TYR A 75 -26.37 -13.26 -13.45
N CYS A 76 -25.53 -13.25 -14.49
CA CYS A 76 -25.88 -12.80 -15.84
C CYS A 76 -25.14 -13.67 -16.87
N VAL A 77 -25.87 -14.16 -17.88
CA VAL A 77 -25.31 -14.86 -19.03
C VAL A 77 -25.22 -13.90 -20.21
N ILE A 78 -23.99 -13.60 -20.61
CA ILE A 78 -23.68 -12.72 -21.73
C ILE A 78 -23.37 -13.56 -22.97
N SER A 79 -24.08 -13.31 -24.07
CA SER A 79 -23.73 -13.91 -25.35
C SER A 79 -22.52 -13.19 -25.93
N MET A 80 -21.41 -13.92 -26.05
CA MET A 80 -20.20 -13.48 -26.73
C MET A 80 -20.26 -13.96 -28.18
N GLU A 81 -19.42 -13.40 -29.04
CA GLU A 81 -19.20 -13.90 -30.39
C GLU A 81 -17.70 -14.10 -30.61
N LEU A 82 -17.29 -15.35 -30.73
CA LEU A 82 -15.91 -15.74 -31.03
C LEU A 82 -15.95 -16.70 -32.21
N ALA A 83 -15.20 -16.39 -33.26
CA ALA A 83 -15.17 -17.18 -34.49
C ALA A 83 -14.51 -18.55 -34.26
N ASP A 84 -14.94 -19.58 -35.00
CA ASP A 84 -14.37 -20.94 -34.87
C ASP A 84 -12.88 -20.98 -35.25
N GLU A 85 -12.43 -20.10 -36.15
CA GLU A 85 -11.01 -19.90 -36.48
C GLU A 85 -10.22 -19.39 -35.27
N ALA A 86 -10.83 -18.47 -34.49
CA ALA A 86 -10.23 -17.91 -33.29
C ALA A 86 -10.04 -18.96 -32.19
N VAL A 87 -11.04 -19.82 -32.00
CA VAL A 87 -10.98 -20.93 -31.05
C VAL A 87 -9.80 -21.85 -31.36
N LYS A 88 -9.58 -22.19 -32.63
CA LYS A 88 -8.43 -23.03 -33.06
C LYS A 88 -7.09 -22.34 -32.83
N GLU A 89 -7.01 -21.04 -33.02
CA GLU A 89 -5.78 -20.29 -32.74
C GLU A 89 -5.48 -20.23 -31.25
N ILE A 90 -6.50 -20.01 -30.41
CA ILE A 90 -6.38 -20.08 -28.95
C ILE A 90 -5.84 -21.45 -28.54
N GLU A 91 -6.44 -22.54 -29.04
CA GLU A 91 -5.98 -23.92 -28.78
C GLU A 91 -4.50 -24.12 -29.12
N GLY A 92 -4.03 -23.57 -30.24
CA GLY A 92 -2.62 -23.59 -30.60
C GLY A 92 -1.73 -22.78 -29.66
N SER A 93 -2.20 -21.62 -29.22
CA SER A 93 -1.46 -20.69 -28.35
C SER A 93 -1.34 -21.14 -26.88
N VAL A 94 -2.29 -21.91 -26.36
CA VAL A 94 -2.26 -22.42 -24.98
C VAL A 94 -1.45 -23.71 -24.83
N GLY A 95 -1.10 -24.37 -25.94
CA GLY A 95 -0.31 -25.59 -25.94
C GLY A 95 1.02 -25.50 -25.17
N PRO A 96 1.81 -24.42 -25.30
CA PRO A 96 3.06 -24.23 -24.58
C PRO A 96 2.93 -23.78 -23.12
N MET A 97 1.72 -23.56 -22.60
CA MET A 97 1.53 -23.07 -21.23
C MET A 97 1.95 -24.09 -20.18
N GLU A 98 2.30 -23.58 -19.01
CA GLU A 98 2.61 -24.41 -17.85
C GLU A 98 1.32 -24.85 -17.14
N TRP A 99 0.87 -26.06 -17.47
CA TRP A 99 -0.33 -26.66 -16.91
C TRP A 99 -0.07 -27.36 -15.57
N GLY A 100 -1.02 -27.24 -14.65
CA GLY A 100 -1.03 -27.96 -13.38
C GLY A 100 -2.45 -28.20 -12.86
N ILE A 101 -2.53 -28.69 -11.64
CA ILE A 101 -3.76 -28.82 -10.85
C ILE A 101 -3.61 -28.00 -9.56
N PHE A 102 -4.72 -27.54 -8.98
CA PHE A 102 -4.68 -26.93 -7.65
C PHE A 102 -4.53 -28.00 -6.57
N PRO A 103 -3.92 -27.67 -5.43
CA PRO A 103 -4.07 -28.46 -4.21
C PRO A 103 -5.56 -28.61 -3.85
N ALA A 104 -5.95 -29.77 -3.32
CA ALA A 104 -7.35 -30.05 -2.95
C ALA A 104 -7.94 -28.99 -1.99
N GLU A 105 -7.09 -28.38 -1.16
CA GLU A 105 -7.45 -27.38 -0.16
C GLU A 105 -7.87 -26.03 -0.76
N THR A 106 -7.41 -25.71 -1.99
CA THR A 106 -7.70 -24.45 -2.68
C THR A 106 -8.47 -24.66 -3.98
N GLU A 107 -8.60 -25.91 -4.44
CA GLU A 107 -9.33 -26.27 -5.65
C GLU A 107 -10.77 -25.76 -5.62
N GLU A 108 -11.50 -26.00 -4.53
CA GLU A 108 -12.89 -25.58 -4.37
C GLU A 108 -13.06 -24.05 -4.52
N GLU A 109 -12.14 -23.30 -3.93
CA GLU A 109 -12.16 -21.84 -3.86
C GLU A 109 -11.95 -21.15 -5.22
N TYR A 110 -11.20 -21.80 -6.13
CA TYR A 110 -10.93 -21.31 -7.48
C TYR A 110 -11.79 -22.00 -8.55
N LEU A 111 -12.10 -23.28 -8.40
CA LEU A 111 -12.68 -24.10 -9.46
C LEU A 111 -14.16 -24.43 -9.22
N GLY A 112 -14.66 -24.24 -8.01
CA GLY A 112 -15.98 -24.66 -7.55
C GLY A 112 -15.96 -26.06 -6.93
N VAL A 113 -17.10 -26.52 -6.44
CA VAL A 113 -17.30 -27.88 -5.93
C VAL A 113 -17.52 -28.88 -7.07
N GLU A 114 -17.18 -30.15 -6.85
CA GLU A 114 -17.45 -31.24 -7.81
C GLU A 114 -16.94 -30.96 -9.23
N VAL A 115 -15.70 -30.49 -9.32
CA VAL A 115 -15.03 -30.17 -10.59
C VAL A 115 -14.69 -31.44 -11.35
N SER A 116 -14.97 -31.47 -12.66
CA SER A 116 -14.50 -32.54 -13.55
C SER A 116 -12.97 -32.49 -13.71
N ASP A 117 -12.35 -33.56 -14.24
CA ASP A 117 -10.92 -33.66 -14.57
C ASP A 117 -10.39 -32.44 -15.38
N CYS A 118 -10.02 -31.37 -14.69
CA CYS A 118 -9.61 -30.08 -15.25
C CYS A 118 -8.15 -29.81 -14.94
N LYS A 119 -7.43 -29.32 -15.94
CA LYS A 119 -6.12 -28.69 -15.76
C LYS A 119 -6.23 -27.19 -15.89
N VAL A 120 -5.36 -26.48 -15.20
CA VAL A 120 -5.34 -25.02 -15.20
C VAL A 120 -3.97 -24.46 -15.53
N ALA A 121 -3.96 -23.28 -16.13
CA ALA A 121 -2.76 -22.50 -16.41
C ALA A 121 -3.05 -21.02 -16.23
N TRP A 122 -2.17 -20.30 -15.53
CA TRP A 122 -2.28 -18.85 -15.43
C TRP A 122 -1.80 -18.20 -16.72
N LEU A 123 -2.63 -17.31 -17.28
CA LEU A 123 -2.26 -16.49 -18.41
C LEU A 123 -1.23 -15.45 -17.94
N GLN A 124 0.06 -15.73 -18.16
CA GLN A 124 1.14 -14.84 -17.74
C GLN A 124 1.26 -13.68 -18.73
N TYR A 125 0.82 -12.49 -18.31
CA TYR A 125 0.78 -11.30 -19.15
C TYR A 125 2.18 -10.70 -19.38
N VAL A 126 2.67 -10.72 -20.63
CA VAL A 126 3.89 -10.02 -21.05
C VAL A 126 3.54 -8.58 -21.40
N GLY A 127 3.34 -7.74 -20.38
CA GLY A 127 3.05 -6.32 -20.63
C GLY A 127 2.70 -5.46 -19.42
N TYR A 128 2.67 -6.01 -18.20
CA TYR A 128 2.39 -5.22 -16.99
C TYR A 128 3.72 -4.88 -16.34
N GLN A 129 4.25 -3.70 -16.68
CA GLN A 129 5.13 -3.01 -15.75
C GLN A 129 4.24 -2.58 -14.59
N ALA A 130 4.43 -3.21 -13.43
CA ALA A 130 3.90 -2.74 -12.15
C ALA A 130 4.52 -1.36 -11.82
N SER A 131 4.04 -0.34 -12.51
CA SER A 131 4.43 1.06 -12.31
C SER A 131 3.18 1.92 -12.27
N LYS A 132 2.85 2.36 -11.05
CA LYS A 132 2.00 3.51 -10.70
C LYS A 132 0.55 3.50 -11.25
N GLY A 133 -0.35 3.05 -10.39
CA GLY A 133 -1.78 3.37 -10.40
C GLY A 133 -2.64 2.18 -10.00
N SER A 134 -3.18 2.18 -8.79
CA SER A 134 -4.20 1.24 -8.31
C SER A 134 -5.53 1.55 -8.98
N GLY A 135 -6.06 0.61 -9.77
CA GLY A 135 -7.38 0.65 -10.37
C GLY A 135 -7.47 -0.06 -11.72
N LEU A 136 -8.62 -0.70 -11.99
CA LEU A 136 -8.96 -1.30 -13.27
C LEU A 136 -8.92 -0.24 -14.39
N ARG A 137 -8.21 -0.50 -15.49
CA ARG A 137 -8.16 0.42 -16.65
C ARG A 137 -8.90 -0.20 -17.83
N MET A 138 -9.83 0.55 -18.40
CA MET A 138 -10.53 0.19 -19.63
C MET A 138 -9.55 0.24 -20.81
N TYR A 139 -9.59 -0.76 -21.69
CA TYR A 139 -8.83 -0.77 -22.95
C TYR A 139 -9.69 -0.20 -24.07
N ASP A 140 -9.05 0.24 -25.17
CA ASP A 140 -9.76 0.80 -26.32
C ASP A 140 -10.81 -0.19 -26.85
N ILE A 141 -12.07 0.20 -26.76
CA ILE A 141 -13.24 -0.65 -27.01
C ILE A 141 -13.43 -0.87 -28.52
N GLU A 142 -12.94 0.04 -29.36
CA GLU A 142 -13.06 -0.04 -30.82
C GLU A 142 -12.34 -1.27 -31.41
N GLU A 143 -11.37 -1.84 -30.70
CA GLU A 143 -10.63 -3.06 -31.11
C GLU A 143 -11.35 -4.37 -30.71
N MET A 144 -12.52 -4.34 -30.04
CA MET A 144 -13.18 -5.51 -29.42
C MET A 144 -14.64 -5.73 -29.86
N GLY A 145 -14.98 -5.39 -31.11
CA GLY A 145 -16.31 -5.64 -31.67
C GLY A 145 -16.73 -7.13 -31.63
N PRO A 146 -18.01 -7.45 -31.89
CA PRO A 146 -18.57 -8.79 -31.76
C PRO A 146 -17.81 -9.88 -32.55
N ASN A 147 -17.06 -9.52 -33.59
CA ASN A 147 -16.28 -10.48 -34.37
C ASN A 147 -14.83 -10.67 -33.89
N MET A 148 -14.39 -10.02 -32.79
CA MET A 148 -13.02 -10.04 -32.26
C MET A 148 -11.94 -10.10 -33.36
N GLN A 149 -11.93 -9.10 -34.25
CA GLN A 149 -11.07 -9.14 -35.44
C GLN A 149 -9.57 -9.14 -35.06
N MET A 150 -8.86 -10.13 -35.63
CA MET A 150 -7.55 -10.69 -35.25
C MET A 150 -6.33 -9.82 -35.62
N ASP A 151 -6.53 -8.59 -36.04
CA ASP A 151 -5.59 -7.91 -36.93
C ASP A 151 -4.30 -7.48 -36.22
N ARG A 152 -4.27 -7.50 -34.86
CA ARG A 152 -3.18 -6.91 -34.07
C ARG A 152 -2.81 -7.62 -32.76
N LEU A 153 -3.63 -8.56 -32.23
CA LEU A 153 -3.40 -9.23 -30.93
C LEU A 153 -3.76 -10.72 -30.99
N ALA A 154 -3.16 -11.53 -30.12
CA ALA A 154 -3.50 -12.95 -30.05
C ALA A 154 -4.93 -13.14 -29.47
N PRO A 155 -5.75 -14.03 -30.01
CA PRO A 155 -7.17 -14.12 -29.63
C PRO A 155 -7.46 -14.44 -28.16
N LEU A 156 -6.54 -15.14 -27.49
CA LEU A 156 -6.66 -15.38 -26.05
C LEU A 156 -6.49 -14.09 -25.24
N GLU A 157 -5.63 -13.17 -25.69
CA GLU A 157 -5.45 -11.86 -25.07
C GLU A 157 -6.70 -10.98 -25.27
N LEU A 158 -7.37 -11.09 -26.42
CA LEU A 158 -8.66 -10.43 -26.66
C LEU A 158 -9.74 -10.94 -25.70
N CYS A 159 -9.80 -12.26 -25.47
CA CYS A 159 -10.70 -12.85 -24.48
C CYS A 159 -10.43 -12.33 -23.06
N ASP A 160 -9.16 -12.23 -22.65
CA ASP A 160 -8.78 -11.71 -21.32
C ASP A 160 -9.09 -10.21 -21.17
N ARG A 161 -8.88 -9.42 -22.23
CA ARG A 161 -9.25 -8.01 -22.25
C ARG A 161 -10.77 -7.79 -22.21
N ALA A 162 -11.55 -8.67 -22.84
CA ALA A 162 -13.01 -8.62 -22.75
C ALA A 162 -13.49 -8.75 -21.31
N LEU A 163 -12.87 -9.63 -20.51
CA LEU A 163 -13.16 -9.75 -19.06
C LEU A 163 -12.85 -8.45 -18.31
N THR A 164 -11.72 -7.80 -18.60
CA THR A 164 -11.38 -6.50 -18.01
C THR A 164 -12.39 -5.42 -18.42
N ASN A 165 -12.83 -5.38 -19.67
CA ASN A 165 -13.78 -4.38 -20.15
C ASN A 165 -15.17 -4.59 -19.56
N VAL A 166 -15.68 -5.82 -19.42
CA VAL A 166 -16.96 -6.09 -18.74
C VAL A 166 -16.91 -5.61 -17.30
N ALA A 167 -15.82 -5.92 -16.58
CA ALA A 167 -15.61 -5.41 -15.23
C ALA A 167 -15.57 -3.87 -15.20
N ALA A 168 -14.77 -3.24 -16.05
CA ALA A 168 -14.64 -1.77 -16.12
C ALA A 168 -15.98 -1.08 -16.43
N LEU A 169 -16.78 -1.67 -17.32
CA LEU A 169 -18.06 -1.15 -17.76
C LEU A 169 -19.12 -1.20 -16.65
N MET A 170 -19.08 -2.20 -15.77
CA MET A 170 -20.01 -2.27 -14.63
C MET A 170 -19.72 -1.22 -13.55
N TRP A 171 -18.47 -0.73 -13.44
CA TRP A 171 -18.03 0.18 -12.37
C TRP A 171 -18.98 1.38 -12.10
N PRO A 172 -19.48 2.14 -13.09
CA PRO A 172 -20.36 3.28 -12.85
C PRO A 172 -21.73 2.90 -12.27
N TYR A 173 -22.17 1.65 -12.44
CA TYR A 173 -23.49 1.14 -12.03
C TYR A 173 -23.44 0.37 -10.71
N THR A 174 -22.25 0.21 -10.14
CA THR A 174 -22.02 -0.52 -8.91
C THR A 174 -21.32 0.38 -7.89
N PRO A 175 -21.96 1.48 -7.42
CA PRO A 175 -21.34 2.44 -6.52
C PRO A 175 -21.04 1.86 -5.14
N GLU A 176 -20.00 2.40 -4.52
CA GLU A 176 -19.59 2.14 -3.13
C GLU A 176 -20.65 2.62 -2.12
N TYR A 177 -21.13 1.71 -1.27
CA TYR A 177 -21.75 1.96 0.05
C TYR A 177 -23.08 2.73 0.17
N GLU A 178 -24.17 2.27 -0.47
CA GLU A 178 -25.52 2.70 -0.03
C GLU A 178 -26.55 1.58 0.22
N ASP A 179 -26.34 0.32 -0.21
CA ASP A 179 -27.24 -0.80 0.09
C ASP A 179 -26.47 -2.12 0.29
N ASP A 180 -26.93 -2.97 1.21
CA ASP A 180 -26.36 -4.30 1.54
C ASP A 180 -26.30 -5.28 0.35
N LYS A 181 -26.74 -4.86 -0.85
CA LYS A 181 -26.78 -5.64 -2.09
C LYS A 181 -25.77 -5.23 -3.15
N ALA A 182 -25.02 -4.15 -3.00
CA ALA A 182 -24.03 -3.73 -4.02
C ALA A 182 -22.72 -4.55 -3.97
N PHE A 183 -21.91 -4.49 -5.04
CA PHE A 183 -20.55 -5.05 -5.09
C PHE A 183 -19.59 -4.05 -5.76
N ALA A 184 -18.36 -3.88 -5.30
CA ALA A 184 -17.41 -2.98 -5.95
C ALA A 184 -16.60 -3.67 -7.05
N VAL A 185 -16.24 -2.93 -8.11
CA VAL A 185 -15.43 -3.44 -9.22
C VAL A 185 -14.01 -2.84 -9.20
N PHE A 186 -13.25 -3.09 -8.12
CA PHE A 186 -11.99 -2.39 -7.89
C PHE A 186 -10.81 -2.92 -8.70
N GLN A 187 -10.63 -4.24 -8.71
CA GLN A 187 -9.54 -4.91 -9.42
C GLN A 187 -9.98 -6.27 -9.97
N ARG A 188 -9.18 -6.87 -10.85
CA ARG A 188 -9.42 -8.19 -11.42
C ARG A 188 -8.16 -9.05 -11.30
N THR A 189 -8.32 -10.34 -11.01
CA THR A 189 -7.21 -11.30 -11.05
C THR A 189 -6.74 -11.59 -12.49
N SER A 190 -5.53 -12.13 -12.66
CA SER A 190 -5.10 -12.64 -13.96
C SER A 190 -6.05 -13.70 -14.49
N GLY A 191 -6.13 -13.85 -15.82
CA GLY A 191 -6.90 -14.92 -16.44
C GLY A 191 -6.36 -16.30 -16.05
N LEU A 192 -7.25 -17.18 -15.61
CA LEU A 192 -7.00 -18.59 -15.36
C LEU A 192 -7.61 -19.40 -16.50
N VAL A 193 -6.76 -19.99 -17.33
CA VAL A 193 -7.21 -20.88 -18.41
C VAL A 193 -7.53 -22.25 -17.80
N ARG A 194 -8.73 -22.76 -18.06
CA ARG A 194 -9.22 -24.09 -17.64
C ARG A 194 -9.43 -24.96 -18.88
N SER A 195 -8.95 -26.20 -18.88
CA SER A 195 -9.15 -27.13 -19.99
C SER A 195 -9.28 -28.58 -19.52
N SER A 196 -9.90 -29.42 -20.34
CA SER A 196 -10.06 -30.86 -20.09
C SER A 196 -8.72 -31.59 -20.01
N ILE A 197 -8.58 -32.53 -19.07
CA ILE A 197 -7.42 -33.45 -19.00
C ILE A 197 -7.60 -34.58 -20.01
N ASN A 198 -6.62 -34.77 -20.90
CA ASN A 198 -6.60 -35.83 -21.91
C ASN A 198 -5.72 -37.02 -21.47
N PRO A 199 -5.89 -38.23 -22.06
CA PRO A 199 -5.09 -39.42 -21.74
C PRO A 199 -3.56 -39.29 -21.89
N GLY A 200 -3.04 -38.20 -22.46
CA GLY A 200 -1.61 -37.89 -22.57
C GLY A 200 -1.08 -36.90 -21.52
N ASP A 201 -1.92 -36.37 -20.64
CA ASP A 201 -1.57 -35.33 -19.66
C ASP A 201 -1.00 -35.88 -18.33
N GLU A 202 -0.36 -37.06 -18.33
CA GLU A 202 0.13 -37.71 -17.11
C GLU A 202 1.06 -36.82 -16.27
N GLY A 203 1.86 -35.97 -16.91
CA GLY A 203 2.77 -35.03 -16.23
C GLY A 203 2.04 -33.88 -15.51
N VAL A 204 0.87 -33.48 -15.99
CA VAL A 204 0.07 -32.37 -15.40
C VAL A 204 -0.45 -32.76 -14.02
N ARG A 205 -0.86 -34.03 -13.85
CA ARG A 205 -1.38 -34.56 -12.58
C ARG A 205 -0.34 -34.58 -11.44
N SER A 206 0.95 -34.49 -11.78
CA SER A 206 2.05 -34.44 -10.80
C SER A 206 2.45 -33.01 -10.40
N ARG A 207 1.94 -32.00 -11.11
CA ARG A 207 2.31 -30.60 -10.94
C ARG A 207 1.18 -29.86 -10.22
N THR A 208 1.34 -29.65 -8.92
CA THR A 208 0.51 -28.73 -8.14
C THR A 208 1.05 -27.31 -8.24
N PHE A 209 0.17 -26.32 -8.36
CA PHE A 209 0.55 -24.92 -8.15
C PHE A 209 0.87 -24.69 -6.68
N GLY A 210 2.02 -24.05 -6.41
CA GLY A 210 2.45 -23.63 -5.08
C GLY A 210 3.45 -24.57 -4.38
N GLN A 211 4.63 -24.03 -4.04
CA GLN A 211 5.65 -24.70 -3.21
C GLN A 211 6.18 -23.78 -2.08
N ASP A 212 5.60 -22.58 -1.89
CA ASP A 212 5.99 -21.62 -0.85
C ASP A 212 4.78 -21.27 0.03
N GLU A 213 4.59 -22.06 1.10
CA GLU A 213 3.30 -22.21 1.80
C GLU A 213 2.75 -20.92 2.44
N GLN A 214 3.59 -20.00 2.92
CA GLN A 214 3.12 -18.88 3.73
C GLN A 214 2.65 -17.67 2.91
N SER A 215 3.42 -17.26 1.89
CA SER A 215 3.07 -16.10 1.05
C SER A 215 1.88 -16.38 0.14
N GLU A 216 1.73 -17.62 -0.32
CA GLU A 216 0.60 -18.02 -1.15
C GLU A 216 -0.68 -18.18 -0.33
N LEU A 217 -0.57 -18.62 0.92
CA LEU A 217 -1.69 -18.64 1.85
C LEU A 217 -2.24 -17.24 2.11
N ASP A 218 -1.40 -16.25 2.34
CA ASP A 218 -1.84 -14.86 2.57
C ASP A 218 -2.50 -14.24 1.32
N MET A 219 -1.93 -14.50 0.12
CA MET A 219 -2.55 -14.10 -1.15
C MET A 219 -3.89 -14.82 -1.39
N HIS A 220 -3.97 -16.10 -1.01
CA HIS A 220 -5.19 -16.89 -1.13
C HIS A 220 -6.27 -16.39 -0.17
N ILE A 221 -5.93 -16.11 1.10
CA ILE A 221 -6.85 -15.52 2.08
C ILE A 221 -7.37 -14.17 1.57
N GLY A 222 -6.49 -13.28 1.09
CA GLY A 222 -6.90 -12.00 0.52
C GLY A 222 -7.80 -12.15 -0.71
N PHE A 223 -7.57 -13.15 -1.55
CA PHE A 223 -8.45 -13.51 -2.67
C PHE A 223 -9.82 -13.99 -2.18
N VAL A 224 -9.85 -14.88 -1.18
CA VAL A 224 -11.09 -15.44 -0.62
C VAL A 224 -11.94 -14.34 0.01
N ASP A 225 -11.33 -13.44 0.79
CA ASP A 225 -12.01 -12.31 1.44
C ASP A 225 -12.46 -11.23 0.44
N GLY A 226 -11.64 -10.99 -0.59
CA GLY A 226 -11.83 -9.89 -1.53
C GLY A 226 -12.72 -10.19 -2.74
N LYS A 227 -12.93 -11.45 -3.12
CA LYS A 227 -13.70 -11.77 -4.34
C LYS A 227 -15.18 -11.42 -4.20
N ARG A 228 -15.74 -10.82 -5.27
CA ARG A 228 -17.15 -10.44 -5.36
C ARG A 228 -17.84 -11.05 -6.56
N LEU A 229 -17.20 -11.02 -7.72
CA LEU A 229 -17.71 -11.68 -8.91
C LEU A 229 -16.74 -12.74 -9.43
N ALA A 230 -17.30 -13.82 -9.98
CA ALA A 230 -16.59 -14.71 -10.89
C ALA A 230 -17.08 -14.46 -12.32
N MET A 231 -16.15 -14.50 -13.25
CA MET A 231 -16.39 -14.41 -14.69
C MET A 231 -15.81 -15.65 -15.35
N ILE A 232 -16.66 -16.43 -16.03
CA ILE A 232 -16.25 -17.64 -16.77
C ILE A 232 -16.64 -17.46 -18.23
N PHE A 233 -15.63 -17.25 -19.08
CA PHE A 233 -15.82 -17.23 -20.53
C PHE A 233 -15.63 -18.64 -21.10
N LEU A 234 -16.72 -19.25 -21.56
CA LEU A 234 -16.77 -20.55 -22.24
C LEU A 234 -16.32 -20.38 -23.70
N ILE A 235 -15.04 -20.61 -23.95
CA ILE A 235 -14.40 -20.48 -25.28
C ILE A 235 -14.76 -21.69 -26.17
N ASP A 236 -14.62 -22.89 -25.63
CA ASP A 236 -14.99 -24.14 -26.30
C ASP A 236 -15.64 -25.11 -25.30
N ASN A 237 -16.65 -25.87 -25.71
CA ASN A 237 -17.41 -26.74 -24.80
C ASN A 237 -18.31 -27.74 -25.56
N ASP A 238 -18.23 -29.04 -25.22
CA ASP A 238 -19.11 -30.10 -25.74
C ASP A 238 -20.44 -30.25 -24.96
N GLY A 239 -20.75 -29.33 -24.05
CA GLY A 239 -21.92 -29.34 -23.18
C GLY A 239 -21.57 -29.58 -21.71
N GLY A 240 -22.58 -29.64 -20.86
CA GLY A 240 -22.41 -29.80 -19.41
C GLY A 240 -23.29 -28.83 -18.65
N GLU A 241 -23.05 -28.73 -17.34
CA GLU A 241 -23.88 -27.93 -16.43
C GLU A 241 -22.99 -27.12 -15.48
N LEU A 242 -23.43 -25.89 -15.19
CA LEU A 242 -22.93 -25.02 -14.13
C LEU A 242 -24.06 -24.79 -13.13
N GLU A 243 -23.92 -25.29 -11.91
CA GLU A 243 -24.90 -25.08 -10.85
C GLU A 243 -24.41 -23.96 -9.95
N LEU A 244 -25.27 -22.98 -9.65
CA LEU A 244 -24.98 -21.88 -8.73
C LEU A 244 -25.85 -22.04 -7.48
N PHE A 245 -25.22 -22.15 -6.31
CA PHE A 245 -25.92 -22.37 -5.05
C PHE A 245 -25.94 -21.09 -4.21
N PRO A 246 -27.12 -20.60 -3.77
CA PRO A 246 -27.21 -19.40 -2.95
C PRO A 246 -26.68 -19.61 -1.53
N ASN A 247 -26.05 -18.57 -0.96
CA ASN A 247 -25.66 -18.60 0.45
C ASN A 247 -26.93 -18.48 1.33
N PRO A 248 -27.20 -19.45 2.23
CA PRO A 248 -28.43 -19.48 3.02
C PRO A 248 -28.55 -18.34 4.07
N THR A 249 -27.50 -17.55 4.29
CA THR A 249 -27.43 -16.55 5.37
C THR A 249 -27.29 -15.09 4.91
N GLY A 250 -27.13 -14.83 3.60
CA GLY A 250 -26.78 -13.50 3.10
C GLY A 250 -27.77 -12.84 2.13
N TYR A 251 -28.35 -13.60 1.19
CA TYR A 251 -29.13 -13.03 0.06
C TYR A 251 -30.27 -13.97 -0.38
N ASP A 252 -31.37 -13.39 -0.89
CA ASP A 252 -32.58 -14.12 -1.33
C ASP A 252 -32.49 -14.51 -2.82
N TYR A 253 -31.50 -15.35 -3.16
CA TYR A 253 -31.34 -15.91 -4.51
C TYR A 253 -31.79 -17.38 -4.55
N ASN A 254 -32.18 -17.84 -5.73
CA ASN A 254 -32.53 -19.25 -5.96
C ASN A 254 -31.33 -20.03 -6.50
N GLU A 255 -31.32 -21.33 -6.24
CA GLU A 255 -30.44 -22.26 -6.94
C GLU A 255 -30.79 -22.28 -8.43
N VAL A 256 -29.77 -22.26 -9.29
CA VAL A 256 -29.93 -22.26 -10.74
C VAL A 256 -28.94 -23.20 -11.40
N THR A 257 -29.39 -23.90 -12.45
CA THR A 257 -28.56 -24.75 -13.29
C THR A 257 -28.49 -24.15 -14.69
N LEU A 258 -27.29 -23.81 -15.14
CA LEU A 258 -27.03 -23.22 -16.44
C LEU A 258 -26.36 -24.26 -17.36
N PRO A 259 -26.89 -24.52 -18.57
CA PRO A 259 -26.23 -25.39 -19.53
C PRO A 259 -24.96 -24.72 -20.10
N LEU A 260 -23.85 -25.45 -20.07
CA LEU A 260 -22.59 -24.99 -20.64
C LEU A 260 -22.67 -25.04 -22.16
N SER A 261 -22.37 -23.92 -22.81
CA SER A 261 -22.28 -23.82 -24.27
C SER A 261 -21.19 -22.80 -24.65
N LYS A 262 -20.52 -23.03 -25.79
CA LYS A 262 -19.48 -22.12 -26.27
C LYS A 262 -20.03 -20.71 -26.55
N ASN A 263 -19.16 -19.72 -26.53
CA ASN A 263 -19.48 -18.32 -26.79
C ASN A 263 -20.41 -17.69 -25.73
N LYS A 264 -20.26 -18.11 -24.47
CA LYS A 264 -20.98 -17.55 -23.33
C LYS A 264 -20.01 -17.06 -22.28
N LEU A 265 -20.22 -15.83 -21.81
CA LEU A 265 -19.57 -15.30 -20.62
C LEU A 265 -20.60 -15.31 -19.48
N ILE A 266 -20.28 -16.03 -18.42
CA ILE A 266 -21.15 -16.12 -17.24
C ILE A 266 -20.51 -15.27 -16.14
N VAL A 267 -21.26 -14.31 -15.61
CA VAL A 267 -20.85 -13.44 -14.51
C VAL A 267 -21.77 -13.70 -13.32
N PHE A 268 -21.23 -13.99 -12.12
CA PHE A 268 -22.06 -14.27 -10.94
C PHE A 268 -21.41 -13.84 -9.62
N ARG A 269 -22.25 -13.57 -8.61
CA ARG A 269 -21.88 -13.07 -7.26
C ARG A 269 -21.30 -14.16 -6.36
N CYS A 270 -19.98 -14.17 -6.17
CA CYS A 270 -19.31 -15.14 -5.29
C CYS A 270 -19.60 -14.92 -3.80
N ASP A 271 -19.74 -13.66 -3.37
CA ASP A 271 -20.00 -13.27 -1.98
C ASP A 271 -21.44 -13.62 -1.54
N ALA A 272 -22.39 -13.49 -2.45
CA ALA A 272 -23.78 -13.88 -2.20
C ALA A 272 -24.05 -15.37 -2.35
N LEU A 273 -23.20 -16.08 -3.09
CA LEU A 273 -23.31 -17.51 -3.34
C LEU A 273 -22.29 -18.33 -2.51
N GLY A 274 -21.51 -17.66 -1.64
CA GLY A 274 -20.66 -18.30 -0.63
C GLY A 274 -19.74 -19.38 -1.20
N LEU A 275 -19.19 -19.16 -2.39
CA LEU A 275 -18.30 -20.08 -3.12
C LEU A 275 -18.88 -21.40 -3.59
N ASN A 276 -20.18 -21.59 -3.47
CA ASN A 276 -20.80 -22.84 -3.84
C ASN A 276 -21.28 -22.74 -5.28
N TYR A 277 -20.44 -23.16 -6.23
CA TYR A 277 -20.89 -23.47 -7.58
C TYR A 277 -20.26 -24.78 -8.07
N SER A 278 -20.97 -25.56 -8.88
CA SER A 278 -20.43 -26.76 -9.49
C SER A 278 -20.14 -26.52 -10.97
N TYR A 279 -18.97 -26.94 -11.46
CA TYR A 279 -18.61 -26.81 -12.88
C TYR A 279 -18.34 -28.19 -13.48
N ARG A 280 -19.30 -28.69 -14.27
CA ARG A 280 -19.31 -30.05 -14.82
C ARG A 280 -19.40 -30.08 -16.35
N PRO A 281 -18.33 -29.69 -17.06
CA PRO A 281 -18.27 -29.86 -18.51
C PRO A 281 -18.28 -31.34 -18.89
N LYS A 282 -18.91 -31.64 -20.02
CA LYS A 282 -18.91 -32.93 -20.69
C LYS A 282 -17.88 -32.84 -21.82
N GLY A 283 -17.07 -33.88 -22.01
CA GLY A 283 -16.14 -33.96 -23.13
C GLY A 283 -15.04 -32.88 -23.12
N LYS A 284 -14.73 -32.35 -24.30
CA LYS A 284 -13.71 -31.32 -24.47
C LYS A 284 -14.26 -29.96 -24.03
N HIS A 285 -13.44 -29.22 -23.30
CA HIS A 285 -13.78 -27.85 -22.92
C HIS A 285 -12.55 -26.97 -22.76
N MET A 286 -12.77 -25.67 -22.94
CA MET A 286 -11.82 -24.60 -22.69
C MET A 286 -12.56 -23.37 -22.19
N ALA A 287 -12.14 -22.86 -21.04
CA ALA A 287 -12.72 -21.67 -20.44
C ALA A 287 -11.62 -20.73 -19.93
N LEU A 288 -11.87 -19.44 -19.99
CA LEU A 288 -11.06 -18.41 -19.34
C LEU A 288 -11.82 -17.86 -18.15
N GLN A 289 -11.25 -18.01 -16.96
CA GLN A 289 -11.86 -17.60 -15.72
C GLN A 289 -11.10 -16.46 -15.06
N SER A 290 -11.82 -15.53 -14.44
CA SER A 290 -11.23 -14.47 -13.65
C SER A 290 -12.21 -13.97 -12.60
N TRP A 291 -11.72 -13.22 -11.62
CA TRP A 291 -12.51 -12.69 -10.53
C TRP A 291 -12.39 -11.18 -10.44
N VAL A 292 -13.52 -10.52 -10.23
CA VAL A 292 -13.55 -9.14 -9.80
C VAL A 292 -13.47 -9.14 -8.28
N LEU A 293 -12.47 -8.42 -7.77
CA LEU A 293 -12.27 -8.23 -6.35
C LEU A 293 -12.82 -6.86 -5.95
N ASP A 294 -13.36 -6.84 -4.74
CA ASP A 294 -13.68 -5.64 -4.01
C ASP A 294 -12.44 -4.76 -3.85
N VAL A 295 -12.64 -3.54 -3.38
CA VAL A 295 -11.56 -2.75 -2.81
C VAL A 295 -10.85 -3.68 -1.80
N PRO A 296 -9.55 -3.99 -1.99
CA PRO A 296 -8.83 -4.81 -1.03
C PRO A 296 -9.06 -4.14 0.30
N SER A 297 -9.68 -4.86 1.23
CA SER A 297 -10.33 -4.27 2.38
C SER A 297 -9.44 -3.18 2.97
N GLU A 298 -9.73 -1.92 2.66
CA GLU A 298 -9.28 -0.85 3.52
C GLU A 298 -9.91 -1.22 4.85
N TRP A 299 -9.09 -1.23 5.89
CA TRP A 299 -9.54 -1.51 7.24
C TRP A 299 -10.79 -0.69 7.51
N LYS A 300 -11.97 -1.33 7.44
CA LYS A 300 -13.27 -0.66 7.58
C LYS A 300 -13.20 0.27 8.76
N ASP A 301 -13.48 1.55 8.49
CA ASP A 301 -13.36 2.67 9.39
C ASP A 301 -13.59 2.32 10.86
N LYS A 302 -12.47 2.09 11.55
CA LYS A 302 -12.34 2.51 12.95
C LYS A 302 -12.06 4.02 13.03
N GLU A 303 -12.16 4.79 11.95
CA GLU A 303 -11.99 6.25 12.00
C GLU A 303 -12.93 6.91 13.02
N GLU A 304 -14.19 6.48 13.15
CA GLU A 304 -15.07 7.10 14.16
C GLU A 304 -14.66 6.75 15.60
N ALA A 305 -13.97 5.63 15.80
CA ALA A 305 -13.37 5.25 17.08
C ALA A 305 -12.00 5.92 17.33
N LEU A 306 -11.26 6.27 16.26
CA LEU A 306 -9.92 6.86 16.27
C LEU A 306 -9.92 8.39 16.18
N ARG A 307 -11.02 9.00 15.73
CA ARG A 307 -11.20 10.46 15.81
C ARG A 307 -11.24 10.85 17.29
N ILE A 308 -10.12 11.39 17.76
CA ILE A 308 -10.09 12.25 18.93
C ILE A 308 -10.82 13.54 18.49
N LEU A 309 -12.16 13.53 18.59
CA LEU A 309 -13.01 14.65 18.19
C LEU A 309 -12.77 15.88 19.08
N ASP A 310 -12.39 15.66 20.34
CA ASP A 310 -12.07 16.70 21.32
C ASP A 310 -10.68 16.45 21.92
N GLY A 311 -9.69 17.24 21.50
CA GLY A 311 -8.40 17.35 22.18
C GLY A 311 -8.51 18.17 23.48
N PRO A 312 -7.48 18.19 24.34
CA PRO A 312 -7.46 19.13 25.46
C PRO A 312 -7.60 20.57 24.95
N GLU A 313 -8.23 21.45 25.75
CA GLU A 313 -8.30 22.87 25.45
C GLU A 313 -6.90 23.43 25.14
N GLU A 314 -6.82 24.29 24.12
CA GLU A 314 -5.56 24.93 23.74
C GLU A 314 -5.01 25.73 24.93
N PRO A 315 -3.80 25.41 25.43
CA PRO A 315 -3.24 26.12 26.57
C PRO A 315 -2.94 27.58 26.22
N GLU A 316 -3.39 28.52 27.05
CA GLU A 316 -3.15 29.95 26.83
C GLU A 316 -1.67 30.34 26.93
N GLY A 317 -1.28 31.39 26.20
CA GLY A 317 0.02 32.07 26.33
C GLY A 317 1.07 31.70 25.29
N ARG A 318 2.30 32.18 25.50
CA ARG A 318 3.44 32.03 24.58
C ARG A 318 3.87 30.56 24.47
N ARG A 319 3.82 29.98 23.27
CA ARG A 319 4.17 28.56 23.01
C ARG A 319 4.96 28.37 21.74
N ASN A 320 5.62 27.22 21.64
CA ASN A 320 6.26 26.77 20.42
C ASN A 320 5.26 25.97 19.58
N ASN A 321 5.15 26.33 18.32
CA ASN A 321 4.21 25.75 17.37
C ASN A 321 5.00 25.15 16.22
N VAL A 322 4.62 23.94 15.81
CA VAL A 322 5.10 23.32 14.57
C VAL A 322 4.34 23.96 13.42
N MET A 323 5.05 24.68 12.56
CA MET A 323 4.46 25.43 11.44
C MET A 323 4.75 24.79 10.07
N GLY A 324 5.62 23.80 10.04
CA GLY A 324 5.98 23.06 8.83
C GLY A 324 6.69 21.78 9.22
N VAL A 325 6.46 20.74 8.43
CA VAL A 325 7.02 19.41 8.60
C VAL A 325 7.46 18.93 7.22
N CYS A 326 8.56 18.20 7.17
CA CYS A 326 9.00 17.49 5.97
C CYS A 326 9.63 16.17 6.38
N THR A 327 9.42 15.14 5.57
CA THR A 327 9.93 13.79 5.80
C THR A 327 10.54 13.22 4.53
N ARG A 328 11.56 12.38 4.72
CA ARG A 328 12.06 11.41 3.75
C ARG A 328 12.21 10.09 4.48
N TYR A 329 11.19 9.25 4.34
CA TYR A 329 11.13 7.93 4.96
C TYR A 329 10.97 6.81 3.91
N PRO A 330 11.30 5.56 4.27
CA PRO A 330 11.02 4.36 3.49
C PRO A 330 9.56 4.26 3.04
N GLY A 331 9.26 3.39 2.07
CA GLY A 331 7.89 3.23 1.57
C GLY A 331 7.33 4.46 0.84
N LEU A 332 8.20 5.31 0.29
CA LEU A 332 7.83 6.61 -0.32
C LEU A 332 7.15 7.58 0.66
N GLY A 333 7.51 7.52 1.95
CA GLY A 333 7.07 8.47 2.98
C GLY A 333 7.69 9.86 2.84
N PHE A 334 7.56 10.45 1.65
CA PHE A 334 8.10 11.75 1.27
C PHE A 334 7.04 12.82 1.50
N GLU A 335 7.32 13.76 2.38
CA GLU A 335 6.34 14.72 2.90
C GLU A 335 5.22 14.08 3.74
N VAL A 336 4.54 14.93 4.51
CA VAL A 336 3.53 14.50 5.50
C VAL A 336 2.41 13.68 4.86
N GLN A 337 1.94 14.07 3.67
CA GLN A 337 0.81 13.39 3.03
C GLN A 337 1.17 11.99 2.54
N ALA A 338 2.35 11.81 1.91
CA ALA A 338 2.74 10.49 1.45
C ALA A 338 3.11 9.58 2.62
N TYR A 339 3.72 10.16 3.68
CA TYR A 339 3.95 9.42 4.93
C TYR A 339 2.64 8.97 5.57
N TRP A 340 1.64 9.86 5.65
CA TRP A 340 0.31 9.50 6.15
C TRP A 340 -0.32 8.37 5.34
N ASN A 341 -0.30 8.46 4.00
CA ASN A 341 -0.88 7.42 3.15
C ASN A 341 -0.17 6.07 3.36
N MET A 342 1.16 6.10 3.53
CA MET A 342 1.95 4.90 3.80
C MET A 342 1.59 4.26 5.15
N LEU A 343 1.43 5.06 6.21
CA LEU A 343 0.97 4.59 7.53
C LEU A 343 -0.47 4.07 7.48
N ALA A 344 -1.37 4.81 6.80
CA ALA A 344 -2.80 4.47 6.69
C ALA A 344 -3.01 3.14 5.95
N ALA A 345 -2.18 2.86 4.94
CA ALA A 345 -2.18 1.58 4.24
C ALA A 345 -1.56 0.42 5.05
N GLY A 346 -1.05 0.67 6.26
CA GLY A 346 -0.37 -0.33 7.07
C GLY A 346 0.93 -0.84 6.41
N THR A 347 1.59 0.01 5.62
CA THR A 347 2.73 -0.42 4.79
C THR A 347 3.89 -0.88 5.66
N ASP A 348 4.32 -2.12 5.45
CA ASP A 348 5.61 -2.63 5.95
C ASP A 348 6.71 -2.18 4.99
N THR A 349 7.68 -1.42 5.50
CA THR A 349 8.78 -0.89 4.68
C THR A 349 10.09 -1.68 4.84
N GLU A 350 10.10 -2.70 5.70
CA GLU A 350 11.25 -3.57 5.92
C GLU A 350 11.45 -4.50 4.71
N VAL A 351 12.57 -4.32 4.02
CA VAL A 351 12.95 -5.11 2.84
C VAL A 351 14.34 -5.68 3.02
N LYS A 352 14.71 -6.71 2.24
CA LYS A 352 16.11 -7.14 2.18
C LYS A 352 16.97 -5.93 1.78
N ILE A 353 18.05 -5.71 2.52
CA ILE A 353 18.93 -4.57 2.29
C ILE A 353 19.44 -4.62 0.84
N PRO A 354 19.30 -3.54 0.06
CA PRO A 354 19.69 -3.53 -1.34
C PRO A 354 21.19 -3.79 -1.50
N VAL A 355 21.57 -4.60 -2.49
CA VAL A 355 22.99 -4.90 -2.81
C VAL A 355 23.80 -3.64 -3.15
N GLN A 356 23.12 -2.58 -3.61
CA GLN A 356 23.69 -1.26 -3.85
C GLN A 356 24.21 -0.59 -2.57
N ARG A 357 23.75 -1.02 -1.38
CA ARG A 357 24.30 -0.59 -0.09
C ARG A 357 25.52 -1.42 0.27
N TRP A 358 25.32 -2.73 0.41
CA TRP A 358 26.38 -3.71 0.57
C TRP A 358 25.86 -5.12 0.26
N ASP A 359 26.77 -6.03 -0.01
CA ASP A 359 26.45 -7.45 -0.16
C ASP A 359 26.13 -8.08 1.20
N THR A 360 24.84 -8.34 1.46
CA THR A 360 24.38 -8.92 2.72
C THR A 360 24.92 -10.32 2.96
N ASP A 361 25.19 -11.09 1.91
CA ASP A 361 25.52 -12.52 2.02
C ASP A 361 26.91 -12.72 2.66
N ILE A 362 27.77 -11.70 2.56
CA ILE A 362 29.07 -11.65 3.23
C ILE A 362 28.92 -11.53 4.76
N TYR A 363 27.92 -10.78 5.23
CA TYR A 363 27.81 -10.36 6.62
C TYR A 363 26.67 -11.02 7.40
N TYR A 364 25.68 -11.61 6.74
CA TYR A 364 24.53 -12.23 7.39
C TYR A 364 24.73 -13.72 7.69
N ARG A 365 24.31 -14.16 8.88
CA ARG A 365 24.18 -15.58 9.25
C ARG A 365 22.86 -15.78 9.97
N ALA A 366 22.13 -16.85 9.61
CA ALA A 366 20.86 -17.18 10.26
C ALA A 366 21.06 -17.56 11.73
N GLU A 367 22.13 -18.30 12.03
CA GLU A 367 22.56 -18.58 13.39
C GLU A 367 23.27 -17.37 13.99
N HIS A 368 22.96 -17.06 15.25
CA HIS A 368 23.63 -16.00 15.99
C HIS A 368 25.14 -16.29 16.10
N THR A 369 25.93 -15.62 15.26
CA THR A 369 27.37 -15.82 15.12
C THR A 369 28.11 -14.51 15.35
N ILE A 370 29.05 -14.49 16.30
CA ILE A 370 29.84 -13.29 16.62
C ILE A 370 30.54 -12.78 15.35
N GLY A 371 30.41 -11.48 15.09
CA GLY A 371 31.00 -10.83 13.91
C GLY A 371 30.14 -10.85 12.65
N PHE A 372 28.95 -11.45 12.72
CA PHE A 372 27.95 -11.46 11.66
C PHE A 372 26.66 -10.79 12.11
N SER A 373 25.87 -10.32 11.16
CA SER A 373 24.51 -9.87 11.41
C SER A 373 23.55 -11.04 11.47
N MET A 374 22.58 -10.97 12.38
CA MET A 374 21.49 -11.94 12.51
C MET A 374 20.27 -11.61 11.65
N THR A 375 20.30 -10.51 10.88
CA THR A 375 19.24 -10.12 9.94
C THR A 375 19.84 -9.51 8.68
N CYS A 376 19.10 -9.58 7.59
CA CYS A 376 19.43 -8.97 6.31
C CYS A 376 18.37 -7.96 5.84
N HIS A 377 17.44 -7.58 6.73
CA HIS A 377 16.37 -6.63 6.45
C HIS A 377 16.66 -5.23 7.00
N GLY A 378 16.14 -4.22 6.34
CA GLY A 378 16.12 -2.85 6.81
C GLY A 378 15.03 -2.05 6.09
N ALA A 379 14.45 -1.08 6.80
CA ALA A 379 13.60 -0.07 6.19
C ALA A 379 14.48 1.00 5.55
N ASN A 380 14.66 0.89 4.23
CA ASN A 380 15.62 1.68 3.47
C ASN A 380 14.94 2.76 2.61
N LEU A 381 15.56 3.93 2.53
CA LEU A 381 15.31 4.90 1.47
C LEU A 381 15.74 4.30 0.13
N GLN A 382 15.10 4.78 -0.95
CA GLN A 382 15.53 4.41 -2.29
C GLN A 382 16.95 4.91 -2.53
N GLN A 383 17.73 4.15 -3.32
CA GLN A 383 19.13 4.49 -3.59
C GLN A 383 19.29 5.90 -4.19
N SER A 384 18.35 6.31 -5.05
CA SER A 384 18.33 7.65 -5.65
C SER A 384 18.26 8.76 -4.60
N GLU A 385 17.53 8.58 -3.51
CA GLU A 385 17.37 9.58 -2.45
C GLU A 385 18.66 9.82 -1.65
N ILE A 386 19.61 8.89 -1.74
CA ILE A 386 20.89 8.96 -1.02
C ILE A 386 22.01 9.41 -1.96
N GLU A 387 21.92 9.02 -3.23
CA GLU A 387 22.94 9.33 -4.23
C GLU A 387 22.73 10.70 -4.88
N MET A 388 21.48 11.06 -5.19
CA MET A 388 21.14 12.30 -5.87
C MET A 388 21.14 13.47 -4.89
N PHE A 389 21.59 14.62 -5.37
CA PHE A 389 21.63 15.86 -4.58
C PHE A 389 21.79 17.05 -5.51
N ASP A 390 20.93 18.07 -5.37
CA ASP A 390 21.04 19.31 -6.14
C ASP A 390 22.08 20.26 -5.51
N ASN A 391 23.36 19.97 -5.75
CA ASN A 391 24.45 20.78 -5.21
C ASN A 391 24.42 22.25 -5.68
N GLN A 392 23.92 22.50 -6.91
CA GLN A 392 23.82 23.86 -7.45
C GLN A 392 22.77 24.66 -6.72
N PHE A 393 21.62 24.04 -6.43
CA PHE A 393 20.61 24.65 -5.57
C PHE A 393 21.25 25.06 -4.25
N PHE A 394 21.95 24.19 -3.52
CA PHE A 394 22.54 24.57 -2.23
C PHE A 394 23.82 25.42 -2.31
N GLY A 395 24.31 25.75 -3.51
CA GLY A 395 25.53 26.54 -3.69
C GLY A 395 26.80 25.82 -3.23
N ILE A 396 26.78 24.48 -3.28
CA ILE A 396 27.86 23.60 -2.86
C ILE A 396 28.64 23.16 -4.12
N ASP A 397 29.97 23.23 -4.06
CA ASP A 397 30.81 22.78 -5.17
C ASP A 397 30.62 21.28 -5.44
N LYS A 398 30.70 20.86 -6.71
CA LYS A 398 30.48 19.46 -7.09
C LYS A 398 31.46 18.51 -6.36
N ARG A 399 32.71 18.92 -6.19
CA ARG A 399 33.72 18.10 -5.50
C ARG A 399 33.39 17.97 -4.02
N GLU A 400 32.97 19.06 -3.39
CA GLU A 400 32.50 19.03 -2.00
C GLU A 400 31.27 18.13 -1.83
N ALA A 401 30.29 18.21 -2.74
CA ALA A 401 29.09 17.38 -2.68
C ALA A 401 29.37 15.87 -2.77
N ILE A 402 30.39 15.46 -3.54
CA ILE A 402 30.82 14.05 -3.63
C ILE A 402 31.43 13.56 -2.32
N GLU A 403 32.13 14.44 -1.60
CA GLU A 403 32.79 14.12 -0.32
C GLU A 403 31.81 14.18 0.86
N MET A 404 30.66 14.83 0.71
CA MET A 404 29.64 14.93 1.75
C MET A 404 28.97 13.59 2.03
N ALA A 405 28.92 13.24 3.32
CA ALA A 405 28.12 12.13 3.79
C ALA A 405 26.66 12.27 3.32
N PRO A 406 26.05 11.19 2.79
CA PRO A 406 24.70 11.27 2.24
C PRO A 406 23.66 11.87 3.18
N TYR A 407 23.76 11.59 4.48
CA TYR A 407 22.80 12.13 5.47
C TYR A 407 22.81 13.66 5.51
N MET A 408 23.97 14.30 5.34
CA MET A 408 24.06 15.77 5.31
C MET A 408 23.35 16.37 4.09
N ARG A 409 23.36 15.64 2.96
CA ARG A 409 22.71 16.06 1.72
C ARG A 409 21.19 16.00 1.87
N VAL A 410 20.69 14.88 2.38
CA VAL A 410 19.26 14.69 2.67
C VAL A 410 18.78 15.68 3.74
N MET A 411 19.57 15.94 4.79
CA MET A 411 19.24 16.95 5.81
C MET A 411 19.06 18.36 5.22
N LEU A 412 19.87 18.75 4.23
CA LEU A 412 19.72 20.05 3.56
C LEU A 412 18.41 20.13 2.76
N GLU A 413 18.05 19.08 2.04
CA GLU A 413 16.80 19.03 1.29
C GLU A 413 15.58 19.08 2.22
N VAL A 414 15.51 18.15 3.18
CA VAL A 414 14.41 18.06 4.15
C VAL A 414 14.33 19.29 5.05
N GLY A 415 15.47 19.86 5.41
CA GLY A 415 15.54 21.11 6.18
C GLY A 415 14.97 22.30 5.41
N TYR A 416 15.30 22.44 4.13
CA TYR A 416 14.76 23.49 3.29
C TYR A 416 13.27 23.31 3.01
N GLU A 417 12.84 22.09 2.70
CA GLU A 417 11.44 21.75 2.43
C GLU A 417 10.56 22.03 3.67
N ALA A 418 11.00 21.69 4.88
CA ALA A 418 10.27 22.04 6.10
C ALA A 418 10.11 23.56 6.29
N LEU A 419 11.14 24.34 5.96
CA LEU A 419 11.06 25.80 5.97
C LEU A 419 10.09 26.31 4.88
N HIS A 420 10.14 25.70 3.70
CA HIS A 420 9.29 26.04 2.56
C HIS A 420 7.81 25.75 2.84
N ASN A 421 7.51 24.58 3.39
CA ASN A 421 6.18 24.16 3.83
C ASN A 421 5.62 25.09 4.91
N ALA A 422 6.49 25.69 5.73
CA ALA A 422 6.12 26.75 6.67
C ALA A 422 5.93 28.15 6.03
N GLY A 423 5.94 28.23 4.70
CA GLY A 423 5.70 29.45 3.92
C GLY A 423 6.93 30.32 3.67
N HIS A 424 8.15 29.85 4.01
CA HIS A 424 9.37 30.64 3.82
C HIS A 424 10.02 30.42 2.45
N ARG A 425 10.48 31.50 1.85
CA ARG A 425 11.27 31.46 0.61
C ARG A 425 12.74 31.55 0.92
N ARG A 426 13.58 30.93 0.09
CA ARG A 426 15.04 30.96 0.25
C ARG A 426 15.62 32.38 0.41
N SER A 427 15.09 33.36 -0.32
CA SER A 427 15.53 34.76 -0.23
C SER A 427 15.33 35.39 1.15
N GLU A 428 14.43 34.83 1.96
CA GLU A 428 14.05 35.34 3.29
C GLU A 428 14.91 34.73 4.42
N LEU A 429 15.63 33.63 4.13
CA LEU A 429 16.41 32.90 5.13
C LEU A 429 17.74 33.58 5.47
N LYS A 430 18.28 34.39 4.56
CA LYS A 430 19.59 35.01 4.73
C LYS A 430 19.60 36.01 5.89
N ASN A 431 20.53 35.83 6.82
CA ASN A 431 20.64 36.56 8.09
C ASN A 431 19.41 36.38 9.00
N TRP A 432 18.58 35.37 8.77
CA TRP A 432 17.39 35.14 9.58
C TRP A 432 17.78 34.51 10.92
N LYS A 433 17.22 35.03 12.01
CA LYS A 433 17.49 34.54 13.37
C LYS A 433 16.67 33.30 13.68
N CYS A 434 17.05 32.19 13.07
CA CYS A 434 16.48 30.86 13.27
C CYS A 434 17.56 29.94 13.87
N GLY A 435 17.22 29.21 14.93
CA GLY A 435 18.11 28.19 15.50
C GLY A 435 18.04 26.89 14.70
N VAL A 436 19.07 26.06 14.80
CA VAL A 436 19.14 24.73 14.17
C VAL A 436 19.52 23.70 15.23
N PHE A 437 18.67 22.70 15.41
CA PHE A 437 18.83 21.67 16.44
C PHE A 437 18.73 20.30 15.79
N CYS A 438 19.84 19.56 15.74
CA CYS A 438 19.90 18.28 15.05
C CYS A 438 20.01 17.12 16.05
N GLY A 439 19.21 16.08 15.90
CA GLY A 439 19.41 14.78 16.53
C GLY A 439 20.07 13.83 15.54
N ASP A 440 21.32 13.46 15.80
CA ASP A 440 22.13 12.68 14.86
C ASP A 440 23.22 11.87 15.59
N SER A 441 23.24 10.55 15.35
CA SER A 441 24.25 9.63 15.88
C SER A 441 25.50 9.54 15.00
N GLY A 442 25.49 10.21 13.84
CA GLY A 442 26.55 10.16 12.86
C GLY A 442 26.32 9.04 11.86
N SER A 443 27.38 8.60 11.18
CA SER A 443 27.22 7.78 9.98
C SER A 443 28.29 6.71 9.84
N ASP A 444 27.87 5.54 9.35
CA ASP A 444 28.75 4.46 8.88
C ASP A 444 29.69 4.91 7.76
N TRP A 445 29.42 6.08 7.17
CA TRP A 445 30.24 6.74 6.16
C TRP A 445 31.70 6.89 6.55
N ASP A 446 31.99 7.14 7.83
CA ASP A 446 33.36 7.23 8.34
C ASP A 446 34.16 5.94 8.10
N GLY A 447 33.53 4.77 8.21
CA GLY A 447 34.16 3.46 7.99
C GLY A 447 34.39 3.15 6.51
N ILE A 448 33.40 3.47 5.67
CA ILE A 448 33.45 3.30 4.21
C ILE A 448 34.58 4.16 3.61
N HIS A 449 34.81 5.35 4.17
CA HIS A 449 35.86 6.27 3.73
C HIS A 449 37.26 5.72 3.82
N TYR A 450 37.59 4.97 4.87
CA TYR A 450 38.92 4.36 4.99
C TYR A 450 39.20 3.30 3.92
N THR A 451 38.17 2.87 3.18
CA THR A 451 38.27 1.87 2.11
C THR A 451 38.28 2.46 0.68
N MET A 452 37.96 3.75 0.50
CA MET A 452 37.75 4.40 -0.83
C MET A 452 39.03 4.90 -1.54
N GLY A 453 40.23 4.58 -1.04
CA GLY A 453 41.50 4.90 -1.72
C GLY A 453 42.10 6.29 -1.41
N LYS A 454 43.36 6.52 -1.82
CA LYS A 454 44.22 7.63 -1.36
C LYS A 454 44.03 8.97 -2.08
N ASP A 455 43.19 9.05 -3.11
CA ASP A 455 43.12 10.20 -4.02
C ASP A 455 41.99 11.21 -3.72
N LEU A 456 41.20 10.99 -2.67
CA LEU A 456 40.22 11.96 -2.20
C LEU A 456 40.87 12.91 -1.17
N ASP A 457 40.89 14.20 -1.48
CA ASP A 457 41.37 15.28 -0.58
C ASP A 457 40.26 15.62 0.45
N ILE A 458 39.89 14.62 1.25
CA ILE A 458 38.66 14.65 2.07
C ILE A 458 38.83 15.59 3.25
N LYS A 459 38.00 16.62 3.30
CA LYS A 459 37.94 17.56 4.43
C LYS A 459 37.06 17.02 5.55
N LEU A 460 37.48 17.24 6.80
CA LEU A 460 36.71 16.87 8.01
C LEU A 460 35.24 17.34 7.97
N ALA A 461 34.98 18.48 7.35
CA ALA A 461 33.65 19.08 7.19
C ALA A 461 32.67 18.27 6.33
N GLY A 462 33.13 17.28 5.56
CA GLY A 462 32.28 16.39 4.76
C GLY A 462 31.64 15.25 5.58
N ARG A 463 32.11 15.00 6.80
CA ARG A 463 31.69 13.84 7.61
C ARG A 463 31.37 14.13 9.08
N GLU A 464 31.95 15.18 9.64
CA GLU A 464 31.78 15.50 11.05
C GLU A 464 30.31 15.86 11.40
N ARG A 465 29.77 15.25 12.46
CA ARG A 465 28.39 15.52 12.95
C ARG A 465 28.12 16.99 13.21
N SER A 466 29.08 17.73 13.78
CA SER A 466 28.91 19.16 14.02
C SER A 466 28.82 19.96 12.72
N ALA A 467 29.45 19.47 11.64
CA ALA A 467 29.39 20.08 10.33
C ALA A 467 28.00 19.93 9.71
N ALA A 468 27.24 18.87 9.99
CA ALA A 468 25.88 18.69 9.46
C ALA A 468 24.94 19.84 9.90
N ALA A 469 24.85 20.09 11.22
CA ALA A 469 24.04 21.17 11.78
C ALA A 469 24.56 22.55 11.36
N ASN A 470 25.88 22.77 11.40
CA ASN A 470 26.48 24.04 10.98
C ASN A 470 26.28 24.32 9.49
N ARG A 471 26.24 23.29 8.65
CA ARG A 471 26.03 23.42 7.20
C ARG A 471 24.62 23.89 6.88
N LEU A 472 23.60 23.42 7.59
CA LEU A 472 22.23 23.96 7.48
C LEU A 472 22.21 25.47 7.76
N SER A 473 22.80 25.89 8.88
CA SER A 473 22.89 27.31 9.23
C SER A 473 23.68 28.10 8.19
N HIS A 474 24.80 27.57 7.71
CA HIS A 474 25.64 28.23 6.73
C HIS A 474 24.95 28.38 5.36
N VAL A 475 24.41 27.29 4.82
CA VAL A 475 23.82 27.23 3.47
C VAL A 475 22.54 28.08 3.39
N PHE A 476 21.73 28.09 4.45
CA PHE A 476 20.51 28.90 4.50
C PHE A 476 20.76 30.33 5.00
N GLY A 477 21.93 30.61 5.59
CA GLY A 477 22.28 31.91 6.18
C GLY A 477 21.58 32.19 7.51
N LEU A 478 21.29 31.15 8.30
CA LEU A 478 20.65 31.28 9.62
C LEU A 478 21.66 31.71 10.68
N THR A 479 21.23 32.61 11.57
CA THR A 479 22.11 33.25 12.57
C THR A 479 21.74 32.89 14.01
N GLY A 480 20.79 31.98 14.22
CA GLY A 480 20.44 31.47 15.54
C GLY A 480 21.45 30.45 16.07
N PRO A 481 21.24 29.97 17.31
CA PRO A 481 22.08 28.93 17.89
C PRO A 481 22.00 27.65 17.05
N THR A 482 23.12 26.94 16.94
CA THR A 482 23.23 25.65 16.24
C THR A 482 23.74 24.61 17.22
N SER A 483 23.08 23.45 17.30
CA SER A 483 23.50 22.35 18.17
C SER A 483 23.16 20.99 17.58
N THR A 484 24.01 20.01 17.85
CA THR A 484 23.75 18.59 17.58
C THR A 484 23.65 17.85 18.92
N ALA A 485 22.60 17.05 19.09
CA ALA A 485 22.40 16.16 20.23
C ALA A 485 22.63 14.71 19.80
N GLU A 486 23.39 13.97 20.60
CA GLU A 486 23.57 12.53 20.44
C GLU A 486 23.29 11.83 21.78
N THR A 487 22.12 11.20 21.85
CA THR A 487 21.60 10.43 22.99
C THR A 487 20.96 9.14 22.49
N ALA A 488 21.56 8.53 21.46
CA ALA A 488 21.11 7.34 20.74
C ALA A 488 19.67 7.48 20.23
N CYS A 489 18.79 6.53 20.57
CA CYS A 489 17.42 6.45 20.10
C CYS A 489 16.53 7.68 20.41
N SER A 490 16.98 8.55 21.32
CA SER A 490 16.25 9.74 21.76
C SER A 490 16.75 11.06 21.17
N SER A 491 17.81 11.03 20.34
CA SER A 491 18.53 12.22 19.88
C SER A 491 17.61 13.30 19.29
N SER A 492 16.65 12.94 18.42
CA SER A 492 15.70 13.88 17.81
C SER A 492 14.72 14.51 18.81
N LEU A 493 14.23 13.78 19.81
CA LEU A 493 13.39 14.35 20.87
C LEU A 493 14.20 15.23 21.82
N VAL A 494 15.45 14.85 22.11
CA VAL A 494 16.36 15.69 22.90
C VAL A 494 16.68 16.99 22.16
N ALA A 495 16.94 16.94 20.85
CA ALA A 495 17.12 18.13 20.03
C ALA A 495 15.87 19.03 20.02
N THR A 496 14.68 18.42 19.96
CA THR A 496 13.40 19.13 20.08
C THR A 496 13.24 19.79 21.44
N GLY A 497 13.61 19.10 22.52
CA GLY A 497 13.59 19.65 23.89
C GLY A 497 14.56 20.81 24.07
N ILE A 498 15.79 20.70 23.54
CA ILE A 498 16.77 21.79 23.55
C ILE A 498 16.22 23.00 22.78
N ALA A 499 15.60 22.79 21.61
CA ALA A 499 14.95 23.85 20.86
C ALA A 499 13.82 24.49 21.68
N GLN A 500 12.98 23.66 22.32
CA GLN A 500 11.87 24.13 23.13
C GLN A 500 12.33 25.01 24.28
N MET A 501 13.32 24.55 25.05
CA MET A 501 13.90 25.29 26.18
C MET A 501 14.57 26.59 25.72
N THR A 502 15.33 26.55 24.62
CA THR A 502 16.05 27.72 24.07
C THR A 502 15.09 28.80 23.57
N MET A 503 13.93 28.41 23.00
CA MET A 503 12.94 29.34 22.44
C MET A 503 11.95 29.87 23.51
N ARG A 504 11.77 29.15 24.62
CA ARG A 504 10.81 29.49 25.70
C ARG A 504 11.29 30.52 26.72
N SER A 505 12.58 30.91 26.77
CA SER A 505 13.26 31.70 27.83
C SER A 505 12.73 33.13 28.17
N LYS A 506 11.43 33.41 28.01
CA LYS A 506 10.75 34.65 28.45
C LYS A 506 9.47 34.42 29.28
N LEU A 507 9.30 33.27 29.93
CA LEU A 507 8.24 33.14 30.95
C LEU A 507 8.75 33.73 32.28
N GLU A 508 8.59 35.05 32.41
CA GLU A 508 8.46 35.90 33.62
C GLU A 508 9.40 35.78 34.82
N ASP A 509 10.21 34.73 34.99
CA ASP A 509 11.13 34.62 36.12
C ASP A 509 12.51 35.18 35.74
N GLN A 510 12.72 36.45 36.08
CA GLN A 510 13.90 37.27 35.76
C GLN A 510 15.22 36.79 36.39
N GLN A 511 15.27 35.59 36.98
CA GLN A 511 16.42 35.10 37.74
C GLN A 511 17.22 33.97 37.07
N THR A 512 16.79 33.43 35.93
CA THR A 512 17.57 32.39 35.23
C THR A 512 18.50 33.03 34.19
N PRO A 513 19.83 32.84 34.25
CA PRO A 513 20.75 33.35 33.23
C PRO A 513 20.41 32.76 31.86
N ASN A 514 20.08 33.61 30.89
CA ASN A 514 19.70 33.20 29.55
C ASN A 514 20.93 32.94 28.65
N ILE A 515 20.92 31.82 27.93
CA ILE A 515 21.94 31.50 26.90
C ILE A 515 21.67 32.27 25.60
N THR A 516 20.40 32.56 25.24
CA THR A 516 20.01 33.53 24.19
C THR A 516 18.61 34.11 24.49
N THR A 517 18.38 35.41 24.26
CA THR A 517 17.21 36.14 24.82
C THR A 517 16.08 36.49 23.85
N ASP A 518 16.12 36.07 22.57
CA ASP A 518 15.07 36.44 21.60
C ASP A 518 15.06 35.52 20.37
N LEU A 519 14.91 34.21 20.58
CA LEU A 519 14.79 33.23 19.50
C LEU A 519 13.31 32.90 19.26
N LYS A 520 12.76 33.31 18.10
CA LYS A 520 11.37 33.04 17.71
C LYS A 520 11.21 31.89 16.73
N HIS A 521 12.29 31.46 16.09
CA HIS A 521 12.27 30.44 15.04
C HIS A 521 13.31 29.38 15.31
N GLY A 522 12.95 28.13 15.08
CA GLY A 522 13.85 26.98 15.19
C GLY A 522 13.57 25.99 14.07
N LEU A 523 14.61 25.34 13.59
CA LEU A 523 14.56 24.18 12.72
C LEU A 523 15.08 23.00 13.52
N VAL A 524 14.30 21.94 13.64
CA VAL A 524 14.70 20.72 14.33
C VAL A 524 14.72 19.58 13.32
N ILE A 525 15.82 18.83 13.26
CA ILE A 525 16.01 17.75 12.29
C ILE A 525 16.46 16.49 13.02
N GLY A 526 15.87 15.34 12.69
CA GLY A 526 16.32 14.02 13.11
C GLY A 526 16.77 13.21 11.91
N SER A 527 17.93 12.58 11.98
CA SER A 527 18.47 11.78 10.87
C SER A 527 19.02 10.44 11.33
N ASN A 528 18.84 9.42 10.49
CA ASN A 528 19.57 8.16 10.55
C ASN A 528 19.68 7.58 9.14
N LEU A 529 20.86 7.14 8.70
CA LEU A 529 21.02 6.42 7.42
C LEU A 529 21.82 5.13 7.61
N LEU A 530 21.40 4.08 6.93
CA LEU A 530 22.01 2.75 6.92
C LEU A 530 22.97 2.65 5.73
N LEU A 531 24.23 3.01 5.95
CA LEU A 531 25.22 3.04 4.85
C LEU A 531 26.17 1.84 4.86
N GLY A 532 26.31 1.12 5.96
CA GLY A 532 27.19 -0.06 6.02
C GLY A 532 26.74 -1.15 7.01
N PRO A 533 27.38 -2.33 6.94
CA PRO A 533 27.02 -3.49 7.77
C PRO A 533 27.47 -3.37 9.24
N GLY A 534 28.33 -2.40 9.57
CA GLY A 534 28.97 -2.28 10.89
C GLY A 534 27.98 -2.19 12.05
N GLY A 535 26.94 -1.34 11.91
CA GLY A 535 25.87 -1.21 12.90
C GLY A 535 25.07 -2.51 13.07
N TYR A 536 24.77 -3.21 11.96
CA TYR A 536 24.08 -4.49 11.99
C TYR A 536 24.86 -5.56 12.75
N ILE A 537 26.16 -5.69 12.47
CA ILE A 537 27.04 -6.64 13.15
C ILE A 537 27.15 -6.30 14.64
N SER A 538 27.35 -5.02 14.97
CA SER A 538 27.55 -4.57 16.35
C SER A 538 26.32 -4.75 17.23
N LEU A 539 25.11 -4.56 16.67
CA LEU A 539 23.84 -4.72 17.37
C LEU A 539 23.36 -6.17 17.41
N SER A 540 23.80 -7.02 16.47
CA SER A 540 23.49 -8.46 16.49
C SER A 540 24.19 -9.19 17.64
N GLY A 541 25.46 -8.89 17.91
CA GLY A 541 26.24 -9.53 18.98
C GLY A 541 25.59 -9.54 20.38
N PRO A 542 25.03 -8.41 20.87
CA PRO A 542 24.27 -8.37 22.13
C PRO A 542 22.81 -8.85 22.00
N GLY A 543 22.36 -9.29 20.81
CA GLY A 543 20.99 -9.73 20.56
C GLY A 543 19.96 -8.60 20.60
N MET A 544 20.32 -7.39 20.11
CA MET A 544 19.40 -6.25 20.09
C MET A 544 18.48 -6.24 18.86
N LEU A 545 18.91 -6.89 17.78
CA LEU A 545 18.13 -6.96 16.54
C LEU A 545 17.22 -8.19 16.55
N THR A 546 16.05 -8.04 15.95
CA THR A 546 15.18 -9.18 15.66
C THR A 546 15.74 -10.02 14.50
N HIS A 547 15.59 -11.35 14.58
CA HIS A 547 15.94 -12.25 13.47
C HIS A 547 14.93 -12.16 12.31
N GLN A 548 13.70 -11.72 12.59
CA GLN A 548 12.62 -11.60 11.61
C GLN A 548 12.65 -10.27 10.84
N GLY A 549 13.52 -9.33 11.23
CA GLY A 549 13.72 -8.08 10.51
C GLY A 549 12.58 -7.07 10.61
N ARG A 550 11.65 -7.22 11.56
CA ARG A 550 10.56 -6.26 11.85
C ARG A 550 10.45 -5.95 13.34
N CYS A 551 9.96 -4.78 13.70
CA CYS A 551 9.64 -4.47 15.10
C CYS A 551 8.28 -5.07 15.46
N PHE A 552 8.25 -6.16 16.23
CA PHE A 552 7.03 -6.79 16.72
C PHE A 552 6.51 -6.10 17.99
N THR A 553 6.29 -4.79 17.90
CA THR A 553 5.96 -3.93 19.03
C THR A 553 4.69 -4.41 19.76
N PHE A 554 4.83 -4.71 21.05
CA PHE A 554 3.81 -5.22 21.97
C PHE A 554 3.29 -6.63 21.67
N ASP A 555 3.84 -7.32 20.67
CA ASP A 555 3.47 -8.69 20.36
C ASP A 555 4.21 -9.72 21.24
N ASN A 556 3.64 -10.91 21.40
CA ASN A 556 4.27 -11.98 22.16
C ASN A 556 5.56 -12.51 21.49
N SER A 557 5.73 -12.29 20.19
CA SER A 557 6.93 -12.66 19.41
C SER A 557 8.05 -11.63 19.45
N ALA A 558 7.88 -10.51 20.17
CA ALA A 558 8.88 -9.46 20.36
C ALA A 558 10.24 -10.00 20.84
N ASP A 559 11.26 -9.93 19.99
CA ASP A 559 12.60 -10.49 20.25
C ASP A 559 13.75 -9.49 19.99
N GLY A 560 13.45 -8.28 19.54
CA GLY A 560 14.44 -7.29 19.12
C GLY A 560 13.82 -6.22 18.23
N PHE A 561 14.60 -5.20 17.88
CA PHE A 561 14.14 -4.17 16.92
C PHE A 561 14.72 -4.41 15.53
N ALA A 562 14.01 -3.95 14.50
CA ALA A 562 14.52 -3.83 13.14
C ALA A 562 15.10 -2.43 12.91
N ARG A 563 16.08 -2.28 12.03
CA ARG A 563 16.73 -0.98 11.78
C ARG A 563 16.07 -0.29 10.60
N GLY A 564 15.83 1.01 10.72
CA GLY A 564 15.37 1.84 9.61
C GLY A 564 16.21 3.09 9.43
N GLU A 565 16.14 3.66 8.23
CA GLU A 565 16.71 4.98 7.91
C GLU A 565 15.64 6.00 7.55
N GLY A 566 16.03 7.27 7.63
CA GLY A 566 15.15 8.38 7.32
C GLY A 566 15.66 9.70 7.86
N VAL A 567 15.12 10.78 7.29
CA VAL A 567 15.33 12.14 7.78
C VAL A 567 14.00 12.85 7.90
N GLY A 568 13.73 13.43 9.06
CA GLY A 568 12.57 14.27 9.31
C GLY A 568 12.97 15.63 9.83
N SER A 569 12.15 16.64 9.56
CA SER A 569 12.36 18.01 10.00
C SER A 569 11.07 18.69 10.38
N ILE A 570 11.13 19.50 11.44
CA ILE A 570 10.06 20.40 11.85
C ILE A 570 10.57 21.83 11.96
N LYS A 571 9.75 22.77 11.50
CA LYS A 571 9.96 24.19 11.70
C LYS A 571 9.10 24.67 12.87
N LEU A 572 9.77 25.22 13.87
CA LEU A 572 9.17 25.81 15.07
C LEU A 572 9.01 27.33 14.95
N LYS A 573 7.90 27.85 15.47
CA LYS A 573 7.67 29.27 15.69
C LYS A 573 7.09 29.50 17.08
N VAL A 574 7.65 30.47 17.79
CA VAL A 574 7.00 31.00 19.00
C VAL A 574 5.81 31.86 18.58
N CYS A 575 4.60 31.53 19.04
CA CYS A 575 3.41 32.36 18.85
C CYS A 575 2.82 32.74 20.22
N GLU A 576 2.26 33.94 20.30
CA GLU A 576 1.61 34.46 21.52
C GLU A 576 0.08 34.44 21.45
N ASP A 577 -0.49 34.43 20.24
CA ASP A 577 -1.93 34.28 19.99
C ASP A 577 -2.21 33.36 18.79
N SER A 578 -3.49 33.04 18.61
CA SER A 578 -3.99 32.12 17.58
C SER A 578 -3.85 32.66 16.15
N VAL A 579 -3.80 33.99 15.97
CA VAL A 579 -3.63 34.61 14.65
C VAL A 579 -2.20 34.40 14.16
N GLU A 580 -1.21 34.58 15.04
CA GLU A 580 0.19 34.28 14.72
C GLU A 580 0.45 32.79 14.48
N ALA A 581 -0.43 31.92 15.00
CA ALA A 581 -0.42 30.48 14.82
C ALA A 581 -1.22 29.98 13.61
N SER A 582 -1.73 30.87 12.75
CA SER A 582 -2.40 30.46 11.49
C SER A 582 -1.49 29.54 10.67
N GLY A 583 -2.01 28.37 10.28
CA GLY A 583 -1.25 27.33 9.55
C GLY A 583 -0.40 26.41 10.42
N ARG A 584 -0.58 26.43 11.75
CA ARG A 584 0.06 25.49 12.68
C ARG A 584 -0.41 24.05 12.45
N VAL A 585 0.55 23.13 12.43
CA VAL A 585 0.31 21.68 12.39
C VAL A 585 0.09 21.12 13.80
N ALA A 586 0.93 21.51 14.76
CA ALA A 586 0.86 21.03 16.14
C ALA A 586 1.44 22.02 17.16
N MET A 587 1.14 21.83 18.44
CA MET A 587 1.71 22.59 19.55
C MET A 587 2.68 21.74 20.37
N LEU A 588 3.84 22.32 20.73
CA LEU A 588 4.77 21.73 21.68
C LEU A 588 4.51 22.31 23.08
N ILE A 589 3.80 21.54 23.90
CA ILE A 589 3.27 22.00 25.18
C ILE A 589 4.12 21.57 26.38
N GLY A 590 4.84 20.44 26.30
CA GLY A 590 5.75 19.96 27.34
C GLY A 590 6.79 19.00 26.77
N CYS A 591 7.99 18.98 27.37
CA CYS A 591 9.09 18.12 27.01
C CYS A 591 9.99 17.88 28.23
N SER A 592 10.31 16.63 28.54
CA SER A 592 11.29 16.33 29.59
C SER A 592 12.32 15.32 29.11
N ILE A 593 13.52 15.42 29.69
CA ILE A 593 14.67 14.58 29.41
C ILE A 593 15.27 14.19 30.77
N ASN A 594 15.50 12.90 30.98
CA ASN A 594 16.23 12.40 32.15
C ASN A 594 17.12 11.21 31.75
N GLN A 595 17.68 10.50 32.74
CA GLN A 595 18.53 9.34 32.52
C GLN A 595 18.21 8.26 33.56
N ASP A 596 18.38 7.00 33.18
CA ASP A 596 18.05 5.83 34.01
C ASP A 596 18.90 5.72 35.29
N GLY A 597 20.04 6.39 35.32
CA GLY A 597 21.04 6.32 36.38
C GLY A 597 21.64 4.93 36.49
N ARG A 598 21.84 4.48 37.73
CA ARG A 598 22.29 3.11 38.01
C ARG A 598 21.08 2.16 37.99
N SER A 599 20.84 1.52 36.85
CA SER A 599 19.82 0.47 36.67
C SER A 599 20.46 -0.93 36.61
N ALA A 600 19.72 -1.95 36.15
CA ALA A 600 20.18 -3.34 36.09
C ALA A 600 21.40 -3.54 35.17
N SER A 601 21.48 -2.75 34.09
CA SER A 601 22.66 -2.64 33.23
C SER A 601 22.60 -1.31 32.47
N MET A 602 23.70 -0.87 31.87
CA MET A 602 23.75 0.41 31.14
C MET A 602 22.71 0.52 30.01
N THR A 603 22.30 -0.61 29.42
CA THR A 603 21.35 -0.67 28.30
C THR A 603 19.99 -1.22 28.71
N ALA A 604 19.78 -1.59 29.98
CA ALA A 604 18.49 -2.08 30.45
C ALA A 604 17.58 -0.88 30.80
N PRO A 605 16.35 -0.83 30.24
CA PRO A 605 15.44 0.27 30.47
C PRO A 605 14.95 0.30 31.93
N HIS A 606 14.66 1.50 32.44
CA HIS A 606 14.23 1.69 33.82
C HIS A 606 12.84 2.34 33.95
N GLY A 607 11.83 1.52 34.27
CA GLY A 607 10.43 1.94 34.40
C GLY A 607 10.20 3.18 35.30
N PRO A 608 10.80 3.28 36.51
CA PRO A 608 10.65 4.47 37.35
C PRO A 608 11.16 5.77 36.70
N SER A 609 12.27 5.70 35.96
CA SER A 609 12.81 6.86 35.24
C SER A 609 11.89 7.27 34.09
N GLN A 610 11.33 6.30 33.36
CA GLN A 610 10.30 6.57 32.34
C GLN A 610 9.03 7.19 32.93
N GLN A 611 8.57 6.71 34.09
CA GLN A 611 7.43 7.33 34.76
C GLN A 611 7.71 8.79 35.15
N GLU A 612 8.91 9.07 35.64
CA GLU A 612 9.26 10.43 36.06
C GLU A 612 9.40 11.38 34.88
N VAL A 613 10.00 10.96 33.74
CA VAL A 613 10.10 11.82 32.56
C VAL A 613 8.72 12.14 31.98
N ILE A 614 7.81 11.15 31.95
CA ILE A 614 6.41 11.37 31.52
C ILE A 614 5.71 12.35 32.46
N ARG A 615 5.82 12.16 33.78
CA ARG A 615 5.22 13.08 34.76
C ARG A 615 5.77 14.49 34.64
N GLN A 616 7.07 14.67 34.40
CA GLN A 616 7.68 15.97 34.21
C GLN A 616 7.17 16.67 32.95
N SER A 617 7.11 15.96 31.83
CA SER A 617 6.57 16.50 30.58
C SER A 617 5.11 16.93 30.74
N MET A 618 4.28 16.11 31.40
CA MET A 618 2.89 16.45 31.69
C MET A 618 2.75 17.65 32.65
N ARG A 619 3.62 17.75 33.67
CA ARG A 619 3.66 18.91 34.57
C ARG A 619 4.01 20.19 33.82
N GLU A 620 4.98 20.13 32.90
CA GLU A 620 5.32 21.29 32.05
C GLU A 620 4.17 21.66 31.11
N ALA A 621 3.46 20.66 30.59
CA ALA A 621 2.28 20.86 29.73
C ALA A 621 1.03 21.34 30.49
N GLY A 622 1.00 21.25 31.82
CA GLY A 622 -0.19 21.53 32.63
C GLY A 622 -1.32 20.52 32.41
N LEU A 623 -1.02 19.30 31.95
CA LEU A 623 -2.02 18.29 31.60
C LEU A 623 -2.22 17.23 32.69
N SER A 624 -3.44 16.72 32.76
CA SER A 624 -3.78 15.54 33.56
C SER A 624 -3.73 14.26 32.71
N PRO A 625 -3.61 13.07 33.32
CA PRO A 625 -3.71 11.80 32.59
C PRO A 625 -4.95 11.68 31.70
N ASN A 626 -6.09 12.23 32.12
CA ASN A 626 -7.34 12.18 31.36
C ASN A 626 -7.33 13.02 30.09
N SER A 627 -6.36 13.95 29.97
CA SER A 627 -6.17 14.77 28.78
C SER A 627 -5.42 14.03 27.66
N ILE A 628 -4.84 12.85 27.94
CA ILE A 628 -4.05 12.06 26.99
C ILE A 628 -4.90 10.92 26.41
N THR A 629 -5.02 10.90 25.09
CA THR A 629 -5.84 9.95 24.31
C THR A 629 -5.01 8.97 23.50
N ILE A 630 -3.82 9.38 23.05
CA ILE A 630 -2.89 8.58 22.28
C ILE A 630 -1.47 8.71 22.85
N ALA A 631 -0.70 7.62 22.78
CA ALA A 631 0.71 7.58 23.10
C ALA A 631 1.47 6.93 21.94
N GLU A 632 2.28 7.75 21.26
CA GLU A 632 3.32 7.25 20.35
C GLU A 632 4.48 6.74 21.22
N CYS A 633 4.60 5.42 21.28
CA CYS A 633 5.53 4.74 22.17
C CYS A 633 6.91 4.56 21.53
N HIS A 634 7.93 4.43 22.37
CA HIS A 634 9.24 3.97 21.95
C HIS A 634 9.14 2.61 21.28
N GLY A 635 8.42 1.65 21.87
CA GLY A 635 7.84 0.50 21.18
C GLY A 635 8.82 -0.26 20.30
N THR A 636 9.95 -0.71 20.85
CA THR A 636 11.03 -1.31 20.06
C THR A 636 10.79 -2.77 19.68
N GLY A 637 9.75 -3.43 20.21
CA GLY A 637 9.51 -4.84 19.93
C GLY A 637 10.49 -5.75 20.68
N THR A 638 10.95 -5.32 21.86
CA THR A 638 11.87 -6.11 22.68
C THR A 638 11.11 -6.79 23.82
N ALA A 639 11.42 -8.07 24.06
CA ALA A 639 10.79 -8.88 25.12
C ALA A 639 10.83 -8.22 26.52
N LEU A 640 11.88 -7.45 26.81
CA LEU A 640 12.05 -6.75 28.09
C LEU A 640 11.54 -5.30 28.06
N GLY A 641 11.80 -4.56 26.98
CA GLY A 641 11.53 -3.13 26.92
C GLY A 641 10.04 -2.80 26.84
N ASP A 642 9.30 -3.53 26.01
CA ASP A 642 7.88 -3.28 25.78
C ASP A 642 7.04 -3.42 27.07
N PRO A 643 7.19 -4.50 27.88
CA PRO A 643 6.51 -4.57 29.17
C PRO A 643 6.88 -3.46 30.15
N ILE A 644 8.14 -3.00 30.14
CA ILE A 644 8.61 -1.92 31.03
C ILE A 644 7.98 -0.58 30.63
N GLU A 645 7.96 -0.28 29.34
CA GLU A 645 7.36 0.94 28.80
C GLU A 645 5.85 0.99 29.08
N ILE A 646 5.13 -0.08 28.78
CA ILE A 646 3.69 -0.14 29.05
C ILE A 646 3.41 -0.09 30.56
N GLY A 647 4.26 -0.72 31.38
CA GLY A 647 4.19 -0.63 32.83
C GLY A 647 4.39 0.81 33.33
N ALA A 648 5.35 1.54 32.77
CA ALA A 648 5.62 2.93 33.10
C ALA A 648 4.46 3.84 32.67
N LEU A 649 3.98 3.71 31.43
CA LEU A 649 2.84 4.46 30.93
C LEU A 649 1.61 4.21 31.80
N ARG A 650 1.29 2.96 32.13
CA ARG A 650 0.20 2.61 33.06
C ARG A 650 0.41 3.21 34.46
N GLY A 651 1.63 3.27 34.96
CA GLY A 651 1.97 3.84 36.26
C GLY A 651 1.75 5.35 36.36
N VAL A 652 1.73 6.08 35.23
CA VAL A 652 1.45 7.52 35.17
C VAL A 652 0.01 7.80 34.73
N MET A 653 -0.47 7.05 33.73
CA MET A 653 -1.72 7.35 33.04
C MET A 653 -2.97 6.75 33.68
N ARG A 654 -2.82 5.97 34.76
CA ARG A 654 -3.95 5.33 35.46
C ARG A 654 -4.91 6.40 35.99
N SER A 655 -6.09 6.41 35.41
CA SER A 655 -7.17 7.32 35.75
C SER A 655 -8.52 6.69 35.39
N ASP A 656 -9.61 7.23 35.94
CA ASP A 656 -10.95 6.87 35.50
C ASP A 656 -11.20 7.50 34.12
N ARG A 657 -11.41 6.67 33.10
CA ARG A 657 -11.54 7.08 31.70
C ARG A 657 -12.51 6.18 30.95
N ALA A 658 -13.31 6.78 30.07
CA ALA A 658 -14.31 6.07 29.27
C ALA A 658 -13.69 5.26 28.12
N ARG A 659 -12.56 5.73 27.57
CA ARG A 659 -11.84 5.10 26.45
C ARG A 659 -10.40 4.80 26.85
N PRO A 660 -9.81 3.67 26.41
CA PRO A 660 -8.39 3.38 26.66
C PRO A 660 -7.49 4.38 25.92
N ILE A 661 -6.24 4.50 26.37
CA ILE A 661 -5.20 5.21 25.61
C ILE A 661 -4.83 4.35 24.41
N LEU A 662 -4.90 4.92 23.21
CA LEU A 662 -4.37 4.30 22.01
C LEU A 662 -2.85 4.31 22.09
N LYS A 663 -2.22 3.16 21.81
CA LYS A 663 -0.76 3.03 21.80
C LYS A 663 -0.33 2.69 20.40
N THR A 664 0.62 3.44 19.89
CA THR A 664 1.12 3.31 18.52
C THR A 664 2.64 3.30 18.54
N SER A 665 3.25 2.80 17.47
CA SER A 665 4.68 2.99 17.21
C SER A 665 4.94 2.91 15.72
N SER A 666 5.49 3.99 15.15
CA SER A 666 5.90 4.09 13.75
C SER A 666 6.98 3.05 13.37
N LYS A 667 7.67 2.48 14.36
CA LYS A 667 8.69 1.44 14.17
C LYS A 667 8.16 0.14 13.57
N THR A 668 6.87 -0.13 13.72
CA THR A 668 6.23 -1.29 13.09
C THR A 668 6.16 -1.16 11.56
N ASN A 669 6.19 0.07 11.04
CA ASN A 669 6.21 0.35 9.60
C ASN A 669 7.63 0.67 9.11
N LEU A 670 8.35 1.52 9.85
CA LEU A 670 9.61 2.15 9.43
C LEU A 670 10.88 1.50 10.01
N GLY A 671 10.74 0.47 10.85
CA GLY A 671 11.84 0.04 11.69
C GLY A 671 12.26 1.15 12.68
N HIS A 672 13.33 0.88 13.42
CA HIS A 672 13.88 1.83 14.37
C HIS A 672 14.84 2.79 13.67
N LEU A 673 14.41 4.03 13.46
CA LEU A 673 15.20 5.13 12.88
C LEU A 673 16.28 5.71 13.83
N GLU A 674 16.67 4.99 14.88
CA GLU A 674 17.70 5.39 15.86
C GLU A 674 17.62 6.87 16.27
N ALA A 675 18.61 7.70 15.91
CA ALA A 675 18.64 9.12 16.25
C ALA A 675 17.46 9.93 15.64
N GLY A 676 16.94 9.48 14.50
CA GLY A 676 15.76 10.05 13.84
C GLY A 676 14.41 9.53 14.35
N ALA A 677 14.40 8.52 15.24
CA ALA A 677 13.19 7.77 15.58
C ALA A 677 12.10 8.54 16.33
N GLY A 678 12.42 9.65 16.97
CA GLY A 678 11.42 10.49 17.63
C GLY A 678 10.92 11.66 16.78
N MET A 679 11.54 11.89 15.62
CA MET A 679 11.03 12.82 14.62
C MET A 679 10.01 12.15 13.69
N ALA A 680 10.21 10.85 13.42
CA ALA A 680 9.27 10.00 12.69
C ALA A 680 8.07 9.63 13.54
#